data_AF-A0A545VTJ5-F1
#
_entry.id   AF-A0A545VTJ5-F1
#
_cell.length_a   1.000
_cell.length_b   1.000
_cell.length_c   1.000
_cell.angle_alpha   90.00
_cell.angle_beta   90.00
_cell.angle_gamma   90.00
#
_symmetry.space_group_name_H-M   'P 1'
#
loop_
_entity.id
_entity.type
_entity.pdbx_description
1 polymer ?
#
loop_
_entity_poly.entity_id
_entity_poly.type
_entity_poly.pdbx_seq_one_letter_code
_entity_poly.pdbx_strand_id
1 'polypeptide(L)'
;MKVIIAGAGVAGPAAAFWLAKEGHEVTLIERFPSLRVAGLQVDLRNEAIEVVRRMGLLQAVRERSVPEMGTIIVDSKGQENIVQRKLEIETESGVQGKTSAYEIMRRDLIEILYDATKESVTYRFGLSVDHYRNIKGDDNDEQGHKTDKVEVTLSDGSKETYDLLIAADGQGSRIRKHMFFYRPEEDQSRWLGVFSAYYTLPRRDYDTSFCRMYHATERRLAMTRWHKQDMGQVYLMAMSNTERFRRALDRDVASQKDAFAAVFRGMGWQEERILHALTDAEDFYADEMLQRRSTMWSDGRVVLLGDSAYCASPIAGVGSSMALIGAYVLAGELAIHGDKDVGAALASYRGVMQPLAEQSQRLPKRSLQAWLPLSSWSVKRLHVAEWVRSKGKGAQPWAKKARDQRWLLPDYPEMCWRSRSSAWASLPSTARSSLTEDSRSRSLRSPRACSSASSTVTDDMWLPSHELRKEERVETFPAHFPTFVFAAFAIYVPAFLATYRAGPSLQVVDDEIDVVVKEVTVSPNDGSAPIIADEVDVQEKVLLREAPVSSWKILAYGAPNPQAQLSSILTFLINGIFVALTADALFRARILYPADDLSFVRLGYVSNEEAKMLLREPDQTKMPVTVEIRIADAQPPFEDPIWRLAGGLGSTTSESDFTGIVTIPLKFKNPRWYEYRTSNNHTGRFLSAPRPGHLSDKMGGKFTFLSTSCILPRFPYNPLDHALAIPGLRHLADKLPELSAQFMLFLGDFIYIDVPSRFGKSVDEYRMQYRQVYASPDWAPVAQNLSWIHVLDDHEISNDWDASNTGVYQAAVEPWATYQANVNPPKALRAGTNNVRSKDSTWYAFAQGPASFFLMDTRSYRSRNKVPFEDDEKTMLGAEQLEDFLAWLARPEPRGIRWKIVASSVPFTKNWPVNVQDTWGGFLVERRKILEAMWDAGARGMGVLILSGDRHEFAATKFPPPADSHWPASAAAHEISTSPLNQFASPFPTYRQTDEEDVKLKYIPSGSSKFGAFTIENIDGESSLQYQLYVDGKEAWNTTLIAAEPAHAPSSSIWDFLKF
;
A
#
# COMPACT_ATOMS: atom_id res chain seq x y z
N MET A 1 -22.91 7.11 34.67
CA MET A 1 -22.56 5.85 35.38
C MET A 1 -21.49 6.04 36.47
N LYS A 2 -21.58 5.21 37.53
CA LYS A 2 -20.51 4.91 38.49
C LYS A 2 -19.70 3.70 38.01
N VAL A 3 -18.41 3.90 37.76
CA VAL A 3 -17.52 2.86 37.22
C VAL A 3 -16.39 2.57 38.20
N ILE A 4 -16.17 1.29 38.49
CA ILE A 4 -14.97 0.85 39.22
C ILE A 4 -13.97 0.22 38.26
N ILE A 5 -12.70 0.63 38.36
CA ILE A 5 -11.60 0.11 37.55
C ILE A 5 -10.60 -0.57 38.49
N ALA A 6 -10.35 -1.87 38.27
CA ALA A 6 -9.39 -2.63 39.03
C ALA A 6 -8.03 -2.64 38.32
N GLY A 7 -7.05 -1.91 38.87
CA GLY A 7 -5.64 -1.89 38.43
C GLY A 7 -5.16 -0.52 37.94
N ALA A 8 -4.12 0.03 38.58
CA ALA A 8 -3.43 1.26 38.20
C ALA A 8 -2.20 0.99 37.31
N GLY A 9 -2.42 0.18 36.26
CA GLY A 9 -1.44 -0.07 35.20
C GLY A 9 -1.46 1.02 34.13
N VAL A 10 -1.36 0.63 32.86
CA VAL A 10 -1.55 1.55 31.72
C VAL A 10 -3.03 1.65 31.35
N ALA A 11 -3.70 0.50 31.19
CA ALA A 11 -5.08 0.43 30.72
C ALA A 11 -6.07 1.11 31.68
N GLY A 12 -5.90 0.93 33.00
CA GLY A 12 -6.81 1.48 34.00
C GLY A 12 -6.87 3.01 33.99
N PRO A 13 -5.75 3.72 34.25
CA PRO A 13 -5.69 5.18 34.15
C PRO A 13 -6.05 5.72 32.77
N ALA A 14 -5.72 5.01 31.68
CA ALA A 14 -6.14 5.42 30.34
C ALA A 14 -7.67 5.35 30.14
N ALA A 15 -8.33 4.30 30.65
CA ALA A 15 -9.79 4.22 30.64
C ALA A 15 -10.42 5.26 31.56
N ALA A 16 -9.83 5.47 32.74
CA ALA A 16 -10.27 6.48 33.69
C ALA A 16 -10.23 7.90 33.08
N PHE A 17 -9.19 8.21 32.29
CA PHE A 17 -9.08 9.47 31.56
C PHE A 17 -10.27 9.73 30.64
N TRP A 18 -10.58 8.76 29.77
CA TRP A 18 -11.70 8.90 28.82
C TRP A 18 -13.05 8.91 29.53
N LEU A 19 -13.26 8.02 30.50
CA LEU A 19 -14.54 7.94 31.20
C LEU A 19 -14.82 9.17 32.08
N ALA A 20 -13.81 9.73 32.74
CA ALA A 20 -13.96 10.96 33.50
C ALA A 20 -14.22 12.18 32.58
N LYS A 21 -13.62 12.21 31.39
CA LYS A 21 -13.89 13.21 30.35
C LYS A 21 -15.34 13.19 29.86
N GLU A 22 -15.94 12.01 29.77
CA GLU A 22 -17.35 11.81 29.42
C GLU A 22 -18.31 12.02 30.63
N GLY A 23 -17.80 12.45 31.78
CA GLY A 23 -18.60 12.80 32.95
C GLY A 23 -19.03 11.63 33.82
N HIS A 24 -18.44 10.44 33.66
CA HIS A 24 -18.69 9.31 34.55
C HIS A 24 -17.97 9.47 35.90
N GLU A 25 -18.56 8.91 36.97
CA GLU A 25 -17.95 8.87 38.30
C GLU A 25 -17.03 7.64 38.39
N VAL A 26 -15.72 7.86 38.36
CA VAL A 26 -14.74 6.78 38.26
C VAL A 26 -14.00 6.57 39.58
N THR A 27 -14.02 5.34 40.09
CA THR A 27 -13.16 4.87 41.18
C THR A 27 -12.13 3.89 40.62
N LEU A 28 -10.84 4.17 40.79
CA LEU A 28 -9.76 3.27 40.41
C LEU A 28 -9.13 2.68 41.67
N ILE A 29 -9.09 1.35 41.75
CA ILE A 29 -8.46 0.62 42.86
C ILE A 29 -7.18 -0.09 42.42
N GLU A 30 -6.18 -0.15 43.30
CA GLU A 30 -4.90 -0.79 43.05
C GLU A 30 -4.48 -1.64 44.25
N ARG A 31 -4.07 -2.88 44.01
CA ARG A 31 -3.70 -3.84 45.06
C ARG A 31 -2.40 -3.45 45.77
N PHE A 32 -1.50 -2.76 45.08
CA PHE A 32 -0.29 -2.23 45.69
C PHE A 32 -0.60 -0.99 46.55
N PRO A 33 0.15 -0.75 47.64
CA PRO A 33 -0.09 0.38 48.54
C PRO A 33 0.25 1.74 47.92
N SER A 34 0.85 1.76 46.73
CA SER A 34 1.17 2.95 45.96
C SER A 34 1.26 2.62 44.46
N LEU A 35 1.35 3.66 43.62
CA LEU A 35 1.60 3.47 42.19
C LEU A 35 2.87 2.67 41.98
N ARG A 36 2.78 1.64 41.14
CA ARG A 36 3.91 0.76 40.88
C ARG A 36 4.93 1.44 39.98
N VAL A 37 6.01 1.90 40.60
CA VAL A 37 7.12 2.60 39.93
C VAL A 37 8.16 1.68 39.28
N ALA A 38 8.05 0.36 39.46
CA ALA A 38 8.90 -0.61 38.78
C ALA A 38 8.30 -1.04 37.43
N GLY A 39 9.13 -1.19 36.40
CA GLY A 39 8.68 -1.69 35.11
C GLY A 39 9.67 -1.47 33.98
N LEU A 40 9.49 -2.25 32.91
CA LEU A 40 10.26 -2.20 31.67
C LEU A 40 10.05 -0.91 30.86
N GLN A 41 10.96 -0.66 29.92
CA GLN A 41 10.75 0.26 28.80
C GLN A 41 9.63 -0.27 27.90
N VAL A 42 8.67 0.58 27.58
CA VAL A 42 7.52 0.26 26.74
C VAL A 42 7.50 1.15 25.51
N ASP A 43 7.06 0.56 24.38
CA ASP A 43 6.89 1.29 23.14
C ASP A 43 5.46 1.77 22.94
N LEU A 44 5.31 3.02 22.52
CA LEU A 44 4.11 3.49 21.85
C LEU A 44 4.27 3.35 20.33
N ARG A 45 3.40 2.53 19.73
CA ARG A 45 3.45 2.18 18.32
C ARG A 45 2.14 2.52 17.61
N ASN A 46 2.26 2.91 16.35
CA ASN A 46 1.14 3.11 15.42
C ASN A 46 0.00 3.96 16.02
N GLU A 47 -1.23 3.43 16.04
CA GLU A 47 -2.47 4.08 16.46
C GLU A 47 -2.46 4.53 17.94
N ALA A 48 -1.63 3.93 18.80
CA ALA A 48 -1.52 4.38 20.19
C ALA A 48 -0.92 5.77 20.32
N ILE A 49 -0.07 6.20 19.38
CA ILE A 49 0.46 7.57 19.33
C ILE A 49 -0.69 8.54 19.06
N GLU A 50 -1.60 8.16 18.16
CA GLU A 50 -2.84 8.88 17.86
C GLU A 50 -3.69 9.07 19.11
N VAL A 51 -3.92 7.98 19.86
CA VAL A 51 -4.72 8.01 21.09
C VAL A 51 -4.10 8.98 22.10
N VAL A 52 -2.80 8.88 22.37
CA VAL A 52 -2.11 9.78 23.30
C VAL A 52 -2.14 11.24 22.82
N ARG A 53 -2.10 11.47 21.50
CA ARG A 53 -2.31 12.80 20.91
C ARG A 53 -3.72 13.31 21.18
N ARG A 54 -4.75 12.49 21.01
CA ARG A 54 -6.15 12.83 21.33
C ARG A 54 -6.36 13.10 22.83
N MET A 55 -5.59 12.42 23.70
CA MET A 55 -5.55 12.72 25.14
C MET A 55 -4.86 14.06 25.46
N GLY A 56 -4.12 14.66 24.52
CA GLY A 56 -3.31 15.86 24.75
C GLY A 56 -2.02 15.59 25.52
N LEU A 57 -1.60 14.32 25.64
CA LEU A 57 -0.46 13.90 26.47
C LEU A 57 0.81 13.61 25.66
N LEU A 58 0.78 13.78 24.33
CA LEU A 58 1.89 13.42 23.45
C LEU A 58 3.19 14.16 23.79
N GLN A 59 3.09 15.44 24.15
CA GLN A 59 4.26 16.24 24.52
C GLN A 59 4.89 15.75 25.83
N ALA A 60 4.08 15.46 26.85
CA ALA A 60 4.56 14.92 28.12
C ALA A 60 5.26 13.57 27.94
N VAL A 61 4.74 12.72 27.03
CA VAL A 61 5.40 11.46 26.68
C VAL A 61 6.75 11.70 26.01
N ARG A 62 6.84 12.62 25.04
CA ARG A 62 8.11 12.94 24.36
C ARG A 62 9.19 13.43 25.31
N GLU A 63 8.82 14.27 26.27
CA GLU A 63 9.75 14.82 27.26
C GLU A 63 10.31 13.77 28.21
N ARG A 64 9.58 12.66 28.41
CA ARG A 64 10.01 11.52 29.23
C ARG A 64 10.45 10.31 28.40
N SER A 65 10.55 10.43 27.07
CA SER A 65 11.06 9.36 26.21
C SER A 65 12.52 9.02 26.55
N VAL A 66 12.87 7.73 26.47
CA VAL A 66 14.23 7.29 26.77
C VAL A 66 15.20 7.68 25.64
N PRO A 67 16.41 8.18 25.96
CA PRO A 67 17.39 8.62 24.97
C PRO A 67 18.18 7.45 24.36
N GLU A 68 17.50 6.34 24.04
CA GLU A 68 18.15 5.16 23.46
C GLU A 68 18.57 5.43 22.00
N MET A 69 19.86 5.22 21.70
CA MET A 69 20.47 5.52 20.39
C MET A 69 20.37 4.35 19.39
N GLY A 70 19.85 3.20 19.82
CA GLY A 70 19.71 1.98 19.03
C GLY A 70 20.18 0.75 19.81
N THR A 71 20.50 -0.32 19.08
CA THR A 71 20.89 -1.63 19.61
C THR A 71 22.29 -2.03 19.17
N ILE A 72 23.08 -2.59 20.09
CA ILE A 72 24.37 -3.23 19.83
C ILE A 72 24.28 -4.71 20.26
N ILE A 73 24.71 -5.61 19.38
CA ILE A 73 24.87 -7.03 19.71
C ILE A 73 26.34 -7.27 20.08
N VAL A 74 26.56 -7.81 21.28
CA VAL A 74 27.89 -8.09 21.83
C VAL A 74 28.15 -9.60 21.91
N ASP A 75 29.42 -10.00 22.00
CA ASP A 75 29.79 -11.38 22.36
C ASP A 75 30.13 -11.56 23.84
N SER A 76 30.61 -12.75 24.21
CA SER A 76 30.98 -13.13 25.56
C SER A 76 32.16 -12.34 26.14
N LYS A 77 32.91 -11.60 25.32
CA LYS A 77 33.98 -10.70 25.78
C LYS A 77 33.52 -9.23 25.79
N GLY A 78 32.27 -8.97 25.40
CA GLY A 78 31.73 -7.63 25.28
C GLY A 78 32.14 -6.89 24.00
N GLN A 79 32.70 -7.59 23.02
CA GLN A 79 33.08 -6.97 21.76
C GLN A 79 31.82 -6.66 20.93
N GLU A 80 31.74 -5.42 20.44
CA GLU A 80 30.59 -4.91 19.68
C GLU A 80 30.62 -5.44 18.24
N ASN A 81 29.89 -6.52 17.98
CA ASN A 81 29.93 -7.22 16.71
C ASN A 81 28.99 -6.62 15.66
N ILE A 82 27.86 -6.05 16.10
CA ILE A 82 26.82 -5.50 15.21
C ILE A 82 26.23 -4.26 15.87
N VAL A 83 26.26 -3.13 15.16
CA VAL A 83 25.68 -1.86 15.61
C VAL A 83 24.49 -1.51 14.71
N GLN A 84 23.30 -1.46 15.30
CA GLN A 84 22.06 -1.03 14.66
C GLN A 84 21.65 0.31 15.30
N ARG A 85 21.92 1.43 14.64
CA ARG A 85 21.53 2.76 15.13
C ARG A 85 20.03 2.98 14.97
N LYS A 86 19.45 3.76 15.88
CA LYS A 86 18.06 4.27 15.79
C LYS A 86 17.90 5.05 14.49
N LEU A 87 16.73 4.93 13.86
CA LEU A 87 16.44 5.64 12.62
C LEU A 87 16.29 7.13 12.91
N GLU A 88 16.98 7.98 12.15
CA GLU A 88 16.89 9.45 12.31
C GLU A 88 15.55 10.04 11.84
N ILE A 89 14.80 9.31 11.01
CA ILE A 89 13.51 9.73 10.46
C ILE A 89 12.45 8.75 10.94
N GLU A 90 12.03 8.91 12.19
CA GLU A 90 10.78 8.32 12.68
C GLU A 90 9.69 9.38 12.56
N THR A 91 8.91 9.31 11.50
CA THR A 91 7.74 10.18 11.36
C THR A 91 6.60 9.64 12.23
N GLU A 92 5.76 10.55 12.73
CA GLU A 92 4.48 10.25 13.40
C GLU A 92 3.57 9.34 12.55
N SER A 93 3.85 9.22 11.26
CA SER A 93 3.08 8.51 10.23
C SER A 93 3.63 7.15 9.78
N GLY A 94 4.52 6.50 10.55
CA GLY A 94 4.65 5.04 10.48
C GLY A 94 5.89 4.46 9.79
N VAL A 95 7.09 4.94 10.14
CA VAL A 95 8.31 4.12 10.04
C VAL A 95 8.94 4.07 11.42
N GLN A 96 8.78 2.95 12.13
CA GLN A 96 9.43 2.73 13.43
C GLN A 96 10.53 1.67 13.28
N GLY A 97 11.69 1.94 13.86
CA GLY A 97 12.80 0.99 13.96
C GLY A 97 12.58 -0.06 15.05
N LYS A 98 13.64 -0.81 15.41
CA LYS A 98 13.61 -1.70 16.60
C LYS A 98 13.53 -0.93 17.92
N THR A 99 13.99 0.32 17.93
CA THR A 99 13.94 1.27 19.06
C THR A 99 13.08 2.46 18.61
N SER A 100 12.01 2.80 19.34
CA SER A 100 11.05 3.87 18.99
C SER A 100 11.44 5.25 19.57
N ALA A 101 11.04 6.34 18.93
CA ALA A 101 11.10 7.72 19.41
C ALA A 101 10.11 7.98 20.56
N TYR A 102 9.12 7.09 20.72
CA TYR A 102 8.14 7.09 21.79
C TYR A 102 8.31 5.88 22.71
N GLU A 103 9.54 5.40 22.86
CA GLU A 103 9.89 4.46 23.92
C GLU A 103 10.03 5.24 25.23
N ILE A 104 9.33 4.80 26.28
CA ILE A 104 9.24 5.47 27.58
C ILE A 104 9.28 4.41 28.68
N MET A 105 9.72 4.77 29.88
CA MET A 105 9.59 3.84 31.02
C MET A 105 8.11 3.61 31.32
N ARG A 106 7.70 2.36 31.56
CA ARG A 106 6.32 2.04 31.97
C ARG A 106 5.87 2.88 33.15
N ARG A 107 6.78 3.12 34.11
CA ARG A 107 6.57 4.02 35.24
C ARG A 107 6.13 5.41 34.78
N ASP A 108 6.94 6.05 33.94
CA ASP A 108 6.74 7.44 33.54
C ASP A 108 5.44 7.61 32.75
N LEU A 109 5.06 6.62 31.94
CA LEU A 109 3.76 6.60 31.25
C LEU A 109 2.59 6.51 32.25
N ILE A 110 2.69 5.68 33.28
CA ILE A 110 1.66 5.55 34.31
C ILE A 110 1.55 6.84 35.12
N GLU A 111 2.68 7.46 35.48
CA GLU A 111 2.70 8.74 36.18
C GLU A 111 2.05 9.85 35.35
N ILE A 112 2.34 9.92 34.03
CA ILE A 112 1.67 10.88 33.13
C ILE A 112 0.15 10.68 33.13
N LEU A 113 -0.31 9.43 33.01
CA LEU A 113 -1.74 9.11 32.99
C LEU A 113 -2.42 9.38 34.34
N TYR A 114 -1.74 9.05 35.45
CA TYR A 114 -2.19 9.33 36.80
C TYR A 114 -2.29 10.83 37.05
N ASP A 115 -1.25 11.60 36.71
CA ASP A 115 -1.24 13.05 36.86
C ASP A 115 -2.37 13.71 36.05
N ALA A 116 -2.71 13.16 34.88
CA ALA A 116 -3.80 13.63 34.04
C ALA A 116 -5.21 13.33 34.61
N THR A 117 -5.32 12.47 35.63
CA THR A 117 -6.61 11.95 36.12
C THR A 117 -6.81 12.03 37.62
N LYS A 118 -5.75 12.26 38.41
CA LYS A 118 -5.79 12.27 39.88
C LYS A 118 -6.78 13.28 40.50
N GLU A 119 -7.09 14.35 39.78
CA GLU A 119 -8.05 15.38 40.23
C GLU A 119 -9.51 15.04 39.88
N SER A 120 -9.74 14.14 38.93
CA SER A 120 -11.08 13.79 38.42
C SER A 120 -11.50 12.35 38.72
N VAL A 121 -10.59 11.52 39.24
CA VAL A 121 -10.78 10.10 39.50
C VAL A 121 -10.40 9.79 40.96
N THR A 122 -11.22 8.98 41.64
CA THR A 122 -10.90 8.55 43.01
C THR A 122 -9.96 7.36 42.99
N TYR A 123 -8.72 7.53 43.46
CA TYR A 123 -7.72 6.45 43.57
C TYR A 123 -7.70 5.84 44.97
N ARG A 124 -7.81 4.50 45.07
CA ARG A 124 -7.68 3.76 46.34
C ARG A 124 -6.61 2.67 46.22
N PHE A 125 -5.53 2.81 46.97
CA PHE A 125 -4.41 1.88 46.99
C PHE A 125 -4.54 0.84 48.11
N GLY A 126 -3.86 -0.30 47.96
CA GLY A 126 -3.92 -1.43 48.90
C GLY A 126 -5.21 -2.25 48.81
N LEU A 127 -6.03 -2.07 47.76
CA LEU A 127 -7.32 -2.74 47.60
C LEU A 127 -7.39 -3.50 46.27
N SER A 128 -7.94 -4.72 46.30
CA SER A 128 -8.29 -5.49 45.10
C SER A 128 -9.74 -5.94 45.11
N VAL A 129 -10.30 -6.20 43.93
CA VAL A 129 -11.56 -6.96 43.82
C VAL A 129 -11.22 -8.44 43.99
N ASP A 130 -11.77 -9.05 45.03
CA ASP A 130 -11.60 -10.49 45.27
C ASP A 130 -12.75 -11.29 44.67
N HIS A 131 -13.95 -10.70 44.60
CA HIS A 131 -15.14 -11.34 44.00
C HIS A 131 -16.07 -10.28 43.39
N TYR A 132 -16.85 -10.65 42.38
CA TYR A 132 -17.92 -9.81 41.81
C TYR A 132 -19.20 -10.61 41.59
N ARG A 133 -20.35 -9.94 41.61
CA ARG A 133 -21.65 -10.52 41.27
C ARG A 133 -22.47 -9.54 40.43
N ASN A 134 -22.94 -9.99 39.27
CA ASN A 134 -23.90 -9.26 38.45
C ASN A 134 -25.28 -9.21 39.15
N ILE A 135 -25.88 -8.04 39.25
CA ILE A 135 -27.20 -7.77 39.85
C ILE A 135 -28.14 -7.31 38.75
N LYS A 136 -29.32 -7.93 38.64
CA LYS A 136 -30.35 -7.48 37.70
C LYS A 136 -31.12 -6.28 38.25
N GLY A 137 -31.47 -5.33 37.38
CA GLY A 137 -32.30 -4.17 37.75
C GLY A 137 -33.69 -4.59 38.23
N ASP A 138 -34.22 -3.89 39.24
CA ASP A 138 -35.55 -4.13 39.82
C ASP A 138 -36.66 -3.44 38.99
N ASP A 139 -37.87 -4.02 38.93
CA ASP A 139 -38.97 -3.58 38.07
C ASP A 139 -39.62 -2.24 38.53
N ASN A 140 -39.17 -1.66 39.65
CA ASN A 140 -39.81 -0.52 40.33
C ASN A 140 -39.03 0.82 40.28
N ASP A 141 -38.03 0.97 39.41
CA ASP A 141 -37.34 2.28 39.30
C ASP A 141 -38.30 3.31 38.67
N GLU A 142 -38.57 4.42 39.37
CA GLU A 142 -39.60 5.43 39.03
C GLU A 142 -39.37 6.14 37.68
N GLN A 143 -38.20 5.91 37.04
CA GLN A 143 -37.88 6.38 35.68
C GLN A 143 -37.99 5.30 34.58
N GLY A 144 -38.49 4.10 34.89
CA GLY A 144 -38.85 3.06 33.91
C GLY A 144 -37.70 2.45 33.11
N HIS A 145 -36.45 2.55 33.58
CA HIS A 145 -35.29 1.97 32.90
C HIS A 145 -34.67 0.83 33.73
N LYS A 146 -34.76 -0.40 33.22
CA LYS A 146 -34.04 -1.56 33.76
C LYS A 146 -32.54 -1.34 33.65
N THR A 147 -31.83 -1.12 34.76
CA THR A 147 -30.37 -1.00 34.76
C THR A 147 -29.72 -2.07 35.64
N ASP A 148 -29.11 -3.07 34.99
CA ASP A 148 -28.29 -4.06 35.69
C ASP A 148 -27.03 -3.39 36.27
N LYS A 149 -26.54 -3.91 37.40
CA LYS A 149 -25.37 -3.42 38.14
C LYS A 149 -24.39 -4.54 38.48
N VAL A 150 -23.25 -4.20 39.05
CA VAL A 150 -22.29 -5.15 39.61
C VAL A 150 -21.98 -4.81 41.06
N GLU A 151 -22.07 -5.80 41.94
CA GLU A 151 -21.56 -5.73 43.30
C GLU A 151 -20.15 -6.33 43.35
N VAL A 152 -19.21 -5.56 43.88
CA VAL A 152 -17.82 -5.98 44.08
C VAL A 152 -17.56 -6.21 45.56
N THR A 153 -16.83 -7.27 45.88
CA THR A 153 -16.28 -7.50 47.22
C THR A 153 -14.79 -7.17 47.18
N LEU A 154 -14.39 -6.19 47.97
CA LEU A 154 -13.00 -5.74 48.05
C LEU A 154 -12.19 -6.59 49.05
N SER A 155 -10.87 -6.51 48.96
CA SER A 155 -9.94 -7.30 49.79
C SER A 155 -9.96 -6.96 51.28
N ASP A 156 -10.56 -5.83 51.66
CA ASP A 156 -10.84 -5.46 53.06
C ASP A 156 -12.18 -6.04 53.57
N GLY A 157 -12.91 -6.76 52.71
CA GLY A 157 -14.22 -7.34 53.00
C GLY A 157 -15.40 -6.41 52.70
N SER A 158 -15.17 -5.16 52.29
CA SER A 158 -16.26 -4.24 51.94
C SER A 158 -17.01 -4.71 50.69
N LYS A 159 -18.29 -4.36 50.61
CA LYS A 159 -19.13 -4.61 49.42
C LYS A 159 -19.65 -3.29 48.88
N GLU A 160 -19.44 -3.06 47.59
CA GLU A 160 -19.77 -1.81 46.92
C GLU A 160 -20.48 -2.12 45.60
N THR A 161 -21.41 -1.27 45.16
CA THR A 161 -22.19 -1.48 43.93
C THR A 161 -21.87 -0.40 42.90
N TYR A 162 -21.64 -0.83 41.66
CA TYR A 162 -21.27 0.01 40.53
C TYR A 162 -22.11 -0.35 39.29
N ASP A 163 -22.16 0.54 38.32
CA ASP A 163 -22.85 0.29 37.05
C ASP A 163 -21.97 -0.53 36.09
N LEU A 164 -20.64 -0.44 36.24
CA LEU A 164 -19.66 -1.20 35.45
C LEU A 164 -18.37 -1.46 36.25
N LEU A 165 -17.84 -2.69 36.13
CA LEU A 165 -16.50 -3.07 36.60
C LEU A 165 -15.58 -3.29 35.39
N ILE A 166 -14.49 -2.53 35.32
CA ILE A 166 -13.43 -2.70 34.31
C ILE A 166 -12.22 -3.37 34.96
N ALA A 167 -11.90 -4.58 34.52
CA ALA A 167 -10.74 -5.34 35.00
C ALA A 167 -9.50 -5.00 34.17
N ALA A 168 -8.64 -4.13 34.72
CA ALA A 168 -7.35 -3.73 34.16
C ALA A 168 -6.16 -4.24 35.01
N ASP A 169 -6.35 -5.36 35.71
CA ASP A 169 -5.46 -5.94 36.73
C ASP A 169 -4.37 -6.87 36.16
N GLY A 170 -4.14 -6.80 34.85
CA GLY A 170 -3.00 -7.39 34.13
C GLY A 170 -3.11 -8.88 33.84
N GLN A 171 -2.01 -9.49 33.38
CA GLN A 171 -2.01 -10.88 32.88
C GLN A 171 -2.40 -11.92 33.93
N GLY A 172 -2.22 -11.61 35.22
CA GLY A 172 -2.58 -12.47 36.35
C GLY A 172 -3.97 -12.21 36.90
N SER A 173 -4.84 -11.52 36.14
CA SER A 173 -6.15 -11.04 36.56
C SER A 173 -6.94 -12.05 37.38
N ARG A 174 -7.34 -11.65 38.60
CA ARG A 174 -8.20 -12.47 39.47
C ARG A 174 -9.65 -12.42 38.98
N ILE A 175 -10.08 -11.25 38.50
CA ILE A 175 -11.42 -11.04 37.94
C ILE A 175 -11.62 -11.94 36.71
N ARG A 176 -10.61 -12.06 35.84
CA ARG A 176 -10.64 -12.99 34.71
C ARG A 176 -10.80 -14.44 35.15
N LYS A 177 -10.02 -14.88 36.14
CA LYS A 177 -10.12 -16.25 36.68
C LYS A 177 -11.53 -16.51 37.24
N HIS A 178 -12.13 -15.51 37.87
CA HIS A 178 -13.51 -15.59 38.35
C HIS A 178 -14.52 -15.68 37.19
N MET A 179 -14.39 -14.80 36.17
CA MET A 179 -15.25 -14.78 34.98
C MET A 179 -15.28 -16.13 34.25
N PHE A 180 -14.13 -16.80 34.14
CA PHE A 180 -14.03 -18.09 33.44
C PHE A 180 -14.10 -19.31 34.36
N PHE A 181 -14.38 -19.14 35.65
CA PHE A 181 -14.38 -20.25 36.62
C PHE A 181 -15.31 -21.40 36.19
N TYR A 182 -16.49 -21.07 35.66
CA TYR A 182 -17.47 -22.05 35.15
C TYR A 182 -17.37 -22.31 33.64
N ARG A 183 -16.41 -21.68 32.95
CA ARG A 183 -16.16 -21.81 31.50
C ARG A 183 -14.66 -21.84 31.18
N PRO A 184 -13.89 -22.76 31.77
CA PRO A 184 -12.44 -22.79 31.63
C PRO A 184 -11.97 -22.98 30.17
N GLU A 185 -12.79 -23.57 29.32
CA GLU A 185 -12.54 -23.73 27.89
C GLU A 185 -12.47 -22.40 27.11
N GLU A 186 -13.12 -21.35 27.62
CA GLU A 186 -13.06 -19.99 27.06
C GLU A 186 -11.81 -19.21 27.54
N ASP A 187 -11.21 -19.63 28.65
CA ASP A 187 -9.92 -19.11 29.15
C ASP A 187 -8.74 -19.77 28.43
N GLN A 188 -8.43 -19.28 27.23
CA GLN A 188 -7.28 -19.75 26.48
C GLN A 188 -6.00 -19.01 26.89
N SER A 189 -4.97 -19.77 27.24
CA SER A 189 -3.65 -19.24 27.57
C SER A 189 -2.58 -19.92 26.73
N ARG A 190 -1.79 -19.12 26.01
CA ARG A 190 -0.69 -19.63 25.17
C ARG A 190 0.65 -19.31 25.82
N TRP A 191 1.23 -20.30 26.49
CA TRP A 191 2.59 -20.21 27.00
C TRP A 191 3.61 -20.18 25.84
N LEU A 192 4.57 -19.25 25.91
CA LEU A 192 5.56 -19.04 24.84
C LEU A 192 6.90 -19.74 25.09
N GLY A 193 7.07 -20.38 26.25
CA GLY A 193 8.28 -21.13 26.58
C GLY A 193 9.40 -20.30 27.23
N VAL A 194 9.19 -19.00 27.46
CA VAL A 194 10.21 -18.06 27.95
C VAL A 194 9.89 -17.60 29.36
N PHE A 195 10.89 -17.61 30.24
CA PHE A 195 10.89 -16.88 31.51
C PHE A 195 11.71 -15.61 31.36
N SER A 196 11.24 -14.54 31.98
CA SER A 196 11.95 -13.26 31.97
C SER A 196 12.07 -12.66 33.35
N ALA A 197 13.20 -12.02 33.61
CA ALA A 197 13.41 -11.17 34.78
C ALA A 197 13.96 -9.81 34.38
N TYR A 198 13.62 -8.79 35.15
CA TYR A 198 14.16 -7.44 35.00
C TYR A 198 14.32 -6.73 36.34
N TYR A 199 15.34 -5.89 36.41
CA TYR A 199 15.75 -5.14 37.60
C TYR A 199 16.70 -4.01 37.22
N THR A 200 16.93 -3.08 38.15
CA THR A 200 17.78 -1.91 37.95
C THR A 200 19.28 -2.24 38.01
N LEU A 201 20.08 -1.53 37.21
CA LEU A 201 21.54 -1.61 37.21
C LEU A 201 22.17 -0.20 37.24
N PRO A 202 23.07 0.11 38.18
CA PRO A 202 23.80 1.38 38.20
C PRO A 202 24.68 1.57 36.96
N ARG A 203 24.68 2.79 36.40
CA ARG A 203 25.46 3.14 35.20
C ARG A 203 26.93 3.39 35.54
N ARG A 204 27.83 2.98 34.63
CA ARG A 204 29.27 3.29 34.67
C ARG A 204 29.65 4.18 33.49
N ASP A 205 30.79 4.85 33.57
CA ASP A 205 31.23 5.85 32.58
C ASP A 205 31.33 5.31 31.13
N TYR A 206 31.62 4.02 30.96
CA TYR A 206 31.71 3.37 29.65
C TYR A 206 30.36 2.88 29.10
N ASP A 207 29.27 2.98 29.88
CA ASP A 207 27.94 2.57 29.44
C ASP A 207 27.29 3.65 28.57
N THR A 208 27.26 3.42 27.27
CA THR A 208 26.60 4.29 26.29
C THR A 208 25.09 4.05 26.24
N SER A 209 24.31 5.02 25.73
CA SER A 209 22.84 4.92 25.62
C SER A 209 22.34 3.96 24.52
N PHE A 210 23.10 2.91 24.21
CA PHE A 210 22.66 1.81 23.35
C PHE A 210 22.07 0.68 24.20
N CYS A 211 21.02 0.04 23.73
CA CYS A 211 20.62 -1.28 24.20
C CYS A 211 21.71 -2.29 23.81
N ARG A 212 22.34 -2.95 24.77
CA ARG A 212 23.28 -4.05 24.50
C ARG A 212 22.57 -5.38 24.67
N MET A 213 22.64 -6.22 23.65
CA MET A 213 22.10 -7.58 23.67
C MET A 213 23.22 -8.60 23.59
N TYR A 214 23.22 -9.53 24.54
CA TYR A 214 24.13 -10.67 24.58
C TYR A 214 23.35 -11.98 24.46
N HIS A 215 23.46 -12.64 23.30
CA HIS A 215 22.91 -13.98 23.08
C HIS A 215 23.88 -15.03 23.62
N ALA A 216 23.54 -15.61 24.78
CA ALA A 216 24.28 -16.72 25.36
C ALA A 216 23.80 -18.07 24.81
N THR A 217 24.62 -19.10 24.97
CA THR A 217 24.21 -20.48 24.68
C THR A 217 23.12 -20.96 25.66
N GLU A 218 22.56 -22.13 25.39
CA GLU A 218 21.57 -22.78 26.27
C GLU A 218 20.26 -21.99 26.41
N ARG A 219 19.86 -21.30 25.33
CA ARG A 219 18.59 -20.56 25.22
C ARG A 219 18.51 -19.35 26.17
N ARG A 220 19.61 -18.61 26.36
CA ARG A 220 19.71 -17.46 27.27
C ARG A 220 19.98 -16.15 26.51
N LEU A 221 19.37 -15.06 26.96
CA LEU A 221 19.62 -13.70 26.49
C LEU A 221 19.75 -12.78 27.70
N ALA A 222 20.79 -11.95 27.72
CA ALA A 222 20.94 -10.85 28.65
C ALA A 222 20.94 -9.54 27.88
N MET A 223 20.25 -8.52 28.39
CA MET A 223 20.24 -7.18 27.81
C MET A 223 20.50 -6.12 28.87
N THR A 224 21.20 -5.06 28.52
CA THR A 224 21.28 -3.82 29.33
C THR A 224 20.78 -2.63 28.54
N ARG A 225 19.95 -1.80 29.18
CA ARG A 225 19.34 -0.60 28.58
C ARG A 225 19.44 0.57 29.54
N TRP A 226 19.56 1.79 29.04
CA TRP A 226 19.89 2.97 29.85
C TRP A 226 18.85 4.06 29.66
N HIS A 227 18.15 4.41 30.74
CA HIS A 227 17.04 5.36 30.71
C HIS A 227 17.35 6.66 31.47
N LYS A 228 18.34 6.66 32.37
CA LYS A 228 18.84 7.86 33.08
C LYS A 228 20.36 8.00 32.97
N GLN A 229 20.88 9.13 33.43
CA GLN A 229 22.32 9.42 33.47
C GLN A 229 23.09 8.53 34.44
N ASP A 230 22.45 8.03 35.50
CA ASP A 230 23.05 7.25 36.57
C ASP A 230 22.52 5.81 36.66
N MET A 231 21.48 5.48 35.89
CA MET A 231 20.70 4.25 36.08
C MET A 231 20.22 3.62 34.75
N GLY A 232 20.23 2.30 34.71
CA GLY A 232 19.73 1.46 33.62
C GLY A 232 18.95 0.24 34.12
N GLN A 233 18.65 -0.68 33.22
CA GLN A 233 17.92 -1.91 33.50
C GLN A 233 18.59 -3.12 32.85
N VAL A 234 18.51 -4.24 33.54
CA VAL A 234 18.85 -5.57 33.02
C VAL A 234 17.58 -6.30 32.62
N TYR A 235 17.66 -7.04 31.51
CA TYR A 235 16.64 -7.99 31.08
C TYR A 235 17.29 -9.35 30.90
N LEU A 236 16.81 -10.35 31.62
CA LEU A 236 17.23 -11.74 31.49
C LEU A 236 16.09 -12.55 30.89
N MET A 237 16.36 -13.34 29.84
CA MET A 237 15.38 -14.23 29.24
C MET A 237 15.93 -15.64 29.04
N ALA A 238 15.15 -16.66 29.40
CA ALA A 238 15.55 -18.06 29.27
C ALA A 238 14.40 -18.96 28.75
N MET A 239 14.69 -19.86 27.82
CA MET A 239 13.77 -20.98 27.43
C MET A 239 14.23 -22.36 27.91
N SER A 240 15.24 -22.41 28.78
CA SER A 240 15.70 -23.63 29.44
C SER A 240 15.26 -23.64 30.91
N ASN A 241 15.51 -24.75 31.62
CA ASN A 241 15.30 -24.84 33.08
C ASN A 241 13.86 -24.52 33.54
N THR A 242 12.85 -24.84 32.71
CA THR A 242 11.43 -24.50 32.94
C THR A 242 10.93 -24.89 34.32
N GLU A 243 11.21 -26.11 34.78
CA GLU A 243 10.74 -26.61 36.07
C GLU A 243 11.35 -25.83 37.26
N ARG A 244 12.63 -25.45 37.13
CA ARG A 244 13.31 -24.62 38.13
C ARG A 244 12.64 -23.24 38.23
N PHE A 245 12.35 -22.61 37.10
CA PHE A 245 11.70 -21.30 37.10
C PHE A 245 10.27 -21.34 37.63
N ARG A 246 9.44 -22.32 37.21
CA ARG A 246 8.06 -22.43 37.74
C ARG A 246 8.04 -22.60 39.25
N ARG A 247 8.84 -23.53 39.78
CA ARG A 247 8.95 -23.73 41.24
C ARG A 247 9.42 -22.49 41.98
N ALA A 248 10.26 -21.68 41.35
CA ALA A 248 10.75 -20.45 41.95
C ALA A 248 9.71 -19.31 41.91
N LEU A 249 8.95 -19.18 40.80
CA LEU A 249 7.89 -18.17 40.66
C LEU A 249 6.75 -18.37 41.66
N ASP A 250 6.48 -19.61 42.07
CA ASP A 250 5.50 -19.94 43.11
C ASP A 250 6.00 -19.68 44.55
N ARG A 251 7.25 -19.23 44.72
CA ARG A 251 7.90 -18.95 46.01
C ARG A 251 8.17 -17.45 46.17
N ASP A 252 9.06 -17.12 47.11
CA ASP A 252 9.49 -15.77 47.42
C ASP A 252 10.52 -15.22 46.41
N VAL A 253 10.71 -13.90 46.44
CA VAL A 253 11.61 -13.19 45.51
C VAL A 253 13.06 -13.69 45.60
N ALA A 254 13.53 -14.11 46.78
CA ALA A 254 14.90 -14.63 46.92
C ALA A 254 15.06 -15.94 46.13
N SER A 255 14.10 -16.86 46.22
CA SER A 255 14.09 -18.09 45.41
C SER A 255 14.09 -17.80 43.91
N GLN A 256 13.39 -16.76 43.46
CA GLN A 256 13.35 -16.34 42.06
C GLN A 256 14.72 -15.80 41.61
N LYS A 257 15.34 -14.91 42.40
CA LYS A 257 16.69 -14.39 42.14
C LYS A 257 17.71 -15.53 42.05
N ASP A 258 17.68 -16.48 42.99
CA ASP A 258 18.57 -17.65 43.00
C ASP A 258 18.41 -18.52 41.75
N ALA A 259 17.17 -18.70 41.28
CA ALA A 259 16.91 -19.45 40.05
C ALA A 259 17.53 -18.77 38.83
N PHE A 260 17.34 -17.46 38.66
CA PHE A 260 17.97 -16.70 37.58
C PHE A 260 19.49 -16.67 37.72
N ALA A 261 20.03 -16.47 38.93
CA ALA A 261 21.47 -16.49 39.17
C ALA A 261 22.11 -17.83 38.80
N ALA A 262 21.46 -18.95 39.14
CA ALA A 262 21.94 -20.28 38.79
C ALA A 262 21.92 -20.53 37.28
N VAL A 263 20.87 -20.10 36.57
CA VAL A 263 20.73 -20.32 35.13
C VAL A 263 21.66 -19.44 34.30
N PHE A 264 21.94 -18.22 34.76
CA PHE A 264 22.80 -17.28 34.05
C PHE A 264 24.28 -17.34 34.49
N ARG A 265 24.62 -18.23 35.43
CA ARG A 265 26.01 -18.50 35.79
C ARG A 265 26.79 -19.09 34.60
N GLY A 266 28.04 -18.68 34.44
CA GLY A 266 28.91 -19.08 33.33
C GLY A 266 28.46 -18.57 31.96
N MET A 267 27.56 -17.57 31.89
CA MET A 267 27.13 -17.02 30.61
C MET A 267 28.24 -16.21 29.93
N GLY A 268 29.19 -15.63 30.68
CA GLY A 268 30.19 -14.71 30.15
C GLY A 268 29.68 -13.26 30.04
N TRP A 269 30.35 -12.44 29.23
CA TRP A 269 30.09 -10.99 29.13
C TRP A 269 30.17 -10.30 30.51
N GLN A 270 29.19 -9.48 30.89
CA GLN A 270 29.14 -8.76 32.16
C GLN A 270 28.47 -9.59 33.28
N GLU A 271 28.60 -10.92 33.26
CA GLU A 271 27.95 -11.83 34.21
C GLU A 271 28.10 -11.38 35.67
N GLU A 272 29.34 -11.19 36.14
CA GLU A 272 29.60 -10.85 37.54
C GLU A 272 28.83 -9.59 37.96
N ARG A 273 28.87 -8.53 37.14
CA ARG A 273 28.15 -7.27 37.39
C ARG A 273 26.64 -7.48 37.38
N ILE A 274 26.14 -8.23 36.40
CA ILE A 274 24.70 -8.46 36.21
C ILE A 274 24.13 -9.29 37.37
N LEU A 275 24.83 -10.36 37.78
CA LEU A 275 24.41 -11.24 38.87
C LEU A 275 24.62 -10.61 40.25
N HIS A 276 25.65 -9.77 40.42
CA HIS A 276 25.78 -8.97 41.65
C HIS A 276 24.59 -8.03 41.82
N ALA A 277 24.24 -7.27 40.77
CA ALA A 277 23.09 -6.37 40.80
C ALA A 277 21.76 -7.12 40.98
N LEU A 278 21.64 -8.36 40.48
CA LEU A 278 20.46 -9.21 40.71
C LEU A 278 20.24 -9.49 42.20
N THR A 279 21.32 -9.78 42.92
CA THR A 279 21.28 -10.06 44.37
C THR A 279 20.74 -8.84 45.12
N ASP A 280 21.25 -7.66 44.82
CA ASP A 280 20.93 -6.41 45.53
C ASP A 280 19.61 -5.74 45.06
N ALA A 281 19.02 -6.19 43.95
CA ALA A 281 17.88 -5.53 43.33
C ALA A 281 16.61 -5.54 44.21
N GLU A 282 16.17 -4.37 44.67
CA GLU A 282 14.89 -4.23 45.38
C GLU A 282 13.69 -4.20 44.42
N ASP A 283 13.91 -3.83 43.16
CA ASP A 283 12.88 -3.67 42.13
C ASP A 283 12.73 -4.91 41.22
N PHE A 284 13.24 -6.06 41.66
CA PHE A 284 13.22 -7.29 40.89
C PHE A 284 11.81 -7.75 40.53
N TYR A 285 11.62 -8.12 39.27
CA TYR A 285 10.43 -8.81 38.80
C TYR A 285 10.81 -9.96 37.89
N ALA A 286 10.12 -11.08 38.06
CA ALA A 286 10.17 -12.20 37.14
C ALA A 286 8.78 -12.75 36.83
N ASP A 287 8.61 -13.25 35.61
CA ASP A 287 7.38 -13.90 35.19
C ASP A 287 7.61 -14.80 33.97
N GLU A 288 6.64 -15.66 33.70
CA GLU A 288 6.57 -16.39 32.44
C GLU A 288 5.89 -15.57 31.35
N MET A 289 6.37 -15.72 30.12
CA MET A 289 5.79 -15.06 28.95
C MET A 289 4.64 -15.91 28.39
N LEU A 290 3.43 -15.36 28.46
CA LEU A 290 2.22 -15.96 27.92
C LEU A 290 1.40 -14.96 27.10
N GLN A 291 0.46 -15.48 26.33
CA GLN A 291 -0.61 -14.68 25.72
C GLN A 291 -1.95 -15.07 26.34
N ARG A 292 -2.80 -14.08 26.61
CA ARG A 292 -4.19 -14.28 27.02
C ARG A 292 -5.09 -14.19 25.80
N ARG A 293 -5.86 -15.26 25.56
CA ARG A 293 -6.80 -15.37 24.44
C ARG A 293 -8.16 -15.72 25.02
N SER A 294 -9.20 -15.16 24.44
CA SER A 294 -10.56 -15.49 24.83
C SER A 294 -11.50 -15.05 23.72
N THR A 295 -12.58 -15.81 23.55
CA THR A 295 -13.72 -15.41 22.72
C THR A 295 -14.68 -14.50 23.49
N MET A 296 -14.54 -14.36 24.80
CA MET A 296 -15.37 -13.50 25.66
C MET A 296 -14.50 -12.52 26.44
N TRP A 297 -14.86 -11.23 26.46
CA TRP A 297 -14.18 -10.21 27.27
C TRP A 297 -15.10 -9.53 28.29
N SER A 298 -16.38 -9.89 28.32
CA SER A 298 -17.34 -9.33 29.24
C SER A 298 -18.32 -10.38 29.72
N ASP A 299 -18.81 -10.17 30.95
CA ASP A 299 -19.85 -10.98 31.60
C ASP A 299 -20.77 -10.02 32.37
N GLY A 300 -21.96 -9.75 31.82
CA GLY A 300 -22.89 -8.76 32.34
C GLY A 300 -22.28 -7.35 32.38
N ARG A 301 -22.12 -6.80 33.58
CA ARG A 301 -21.55 -5.46 33.85
C ARG A 301 -20.07 -5.52 34.22
N VAL A 302 -19.37 -6.57 33.79
CA VAL A 302 -17.92 -6.73 33.98
C VAL A 302 -17.24 -6.86 32.63
N VAL A 303 -16.14 -6.12 32.41
CA VAL A 303 -15.34 -6.17 31.17
C VAL A 303 -13.84 -6.26 31.48
N LEU A 304 -13.11 -7.05 30.70
CA LEU A 304 -11.66 -7.16 30.73
C LEU A 304 -11.03 -6.11 29.79
N LEU A 305 -9.95 -5.46 30.24
CA LEU A 305 -9.23 -4.44 29.48
C LEU A 305 -7.70 -4.60 29.59
N GLY A 306 -7.02 -4.50 28.45
CA GLY A 306 -5.55 -4.58 28.40
C GLY A 306 -5.04 -6.02 28.56
N ASP A 307 -3.97 -6.21 29.33
CA ASP A 307 -3.34 -7.52 29.50
C ASP A 307 -4.23 -8.55 30.22
N SER A 308 -5.28 -8.12 30.92
CA SER A 308 -6.30 -9.05 31.43
C SER A 308 -7.09 -9.67 30.28
N ALA A 309 -7.44 -8.92 29.22
CA ALA A 309 -8.23 -9.39 28.09
C ALA A 309 -7.40 -10.07 27.00
N TYR A 310 -6.34 -9.40 26.53
CA TYR A 310 -5.66 -9.74 25.27
C TYR A 310 -4.14 -9.57 25.33
N CYS A 311 -3.51 -9.93 26.46
CA CYS A 311 -2.05 -9.88 26.60
C CYS A 311 -1.33 -10.54 25.40
N ALA A 312 -0.49 -9.76 24.72
CA ALA A 312 0.24 -10.21 23.53
C ALA A 312 1.62 -10.82 23.81
N SER A 313 2.03 -10.83 25.09
CA SER A 313 3.39 -11.04 25.61
C SER A 313 4.36 -9.86 25.33
N PRO A 314 5.34 -9.61 26.24
CA PRO A 314 6.42 -8.64 26.02
C PRO A 314 7.18 -8.83 24.70
N ILE A 315 7.26 -10.07 24.17
CA ILE A 315 7.92 -10.36 22.88
C ILE A 315 7.27 -9.61 21.72
N ALA A 316 5.95 -9.40 21.77
CA ALA A 316 5.23 -8.69 20.73
C ALA A 316 5.50 -7.17 20.76
N GLY A 317 5.94 -6.61 21.90
CA GLY A 317 6.31 -5.19 22.02
C GLY A 317 5.14 -4.20 21.87
N VAL A 318 3.89 -4.64 21.99
CA VAL A 318 2.68 -3.82 21.74
C VAL A 318 1.71 -3.72 22.92
N GLY A 319 2.03 -4.31 24.08
CA GLY A 319 1.11 -4.40 25.23
C GLY A 319 0.55 -3.04 25.68
N SER A 320 1.43 -2.05 25.93
CA SER A 320 1.01 -0.70 26.32
C SER A 320 0.22 0.02 25.23
N SER A 321 0.57 -0.20 23.96
CA SER A 321 -0.17 0.35 22.83
C SER A 321 -1.60 -0.20 22.77
N MET A 322 -1.76 -1.52 22.93
CA MET A 322 -3.07 -2.19 23.00
C MET A 322 -3.90 -1.78 24.22
N ALA A 323 -3.26 -1.48 25.35
CA ALA A 323 -3.93 -0.96 26.54
C ALA A 323 -4.53 0.43 26.31
N LEU A 324 -3.77 1.33 25.68
CA LEU A 324 -4.24 2.69 25.33
C LEU A 324 -5.36 2.66 24.29
N ILE A 325 -5.18 1.89 23.22
CA ILE A 325 -6.19 1.76 22.15
C ILE A 325 -7.47 1.14 22.72
N GLY A 326 -7.37 0.05 23.49
CA GLY A 326 -8.55 -0.58 24.05
C GLY A 326 -9.29 0.30 25.05
N ALA A 327 -8.58 1.12 25.83
CA ALA A 327 -9.23 2.07 26.74
C ALA A 327 -10.04 3.13 25.97
N TYR A 328 -9.48 3.62 24.86
CA TYR A 328 -10.15 4.56 23.96
C TYR A 328 -11.38 3.93 23.29
N VAL A 329 -11.24 2.73 22.70
CA VAL A 329 -12.36 2.02 22.06
C VAL A 329 -13.44 1.72 23.09
N LEU A 330 -13.11 1.18 24.27
CA LEU A 330 -14.11 0.86 25.29
C LEU A 330 -14.93 2.08 25.70
N ALA A 331 -14.28 3.21 25.99
CA ALA A 331 -14.99 4.44 26.31
C ALA A 331 -15.84 4.94 25.13
N GLY A 332 -15.41 4.69 23.89
CA GLY A 332 -16.08 5.19 22.69
C GLY A 332 -17.36 4.43 22.38
N GLU A 333 -17.29 3.12 22.49
CA GLU A 333 -18.47 2.27 22.41
C GLU A 333 -19.46 2.58 23.54
N LEU A 334 -18.97 2.88 24.74
CA LEU A 334 -19.84 3.35 25.83
C LEU A 334 -20.49 4.70 25.52
N ALA A 335 -19.77 5.63 24.87
CA ALA A 335 -20.32 6.92 24.46
C ALA A 335 -21.38 6.80 23.35
N ILE A 336 -21.15 5.94 22.35
CA ILE A 336 -22.11 5.69 21.25
C ILE A 336 -23.41 5.08 21.76
N HIS A 337 -23.30 4.01 22.55
CA HIS A 337 -24.47 3.24 23.00
C HIS A 337 -25.16 3.88 24.21
N GLY A 338 -24.45 4.74 24.95
CA GLY A 338 -24.93 5.44 26.14
C GLY A 338 -25.14 4.52 27.35
N ASP A 339 -25.46 5.13 28.50
CA ASP A 339 -25.63 4.45 29.79
C ASP A 339 -26.75 3.38 29.81
N LYS A 340 -27.62 3.37 28.79
CA LYS A 340 -28.80 2.49 28.70
C LYS A 340 -28.49 1.11 28.11
N ASP A 341 -27.48 0.98 27.26
CA ASP A 341 -27.14 -0.28 26.58
C ASP A 341 -25.64 -0.62 26.67
N VAL A 342 -25.16 -0.73 27.91
CA VAL A 342 -23.80 -1.16 28.20
C VAL A 342 -23.52 -2.56 27.62
N GLY A 343 -24.52 -3.44 27.57
CA GLY A 343 -24.36 -4.78 27.00
C GLY A 343 -23.92 -4.73 25.53
N ALA A 344 -24.59 -3.92 24.71
CA ALA A 344 -24.21 -3.69 23.32
C ALA A 344 -22.83 -3.01 23.21
N ALA A 345 -22.55 -2.01 24.05
CA ALA A 345 -21.24 -1.33 24.06
C ALA A 345 -20.08 -2.31 24.28
N LEU A 346 -20.21 -3.21 25.26
CA LEU A 346 -19.16 -4.21 25.56
C LEU A 346 -19.00 -5.23 24.42
N ALA A 347 -20.07 -5.57 23.71
CA ALA A 347 -20.03 -6.44 22.53
C ALA A 347 -19.35 -5.76 21.34
N SER A 348 -19.67 -4.49 21.06
CA SER A 348 -19.03 -3.69 20.02
C SER A 348 -17.55 -3.47 20.31
N TYR A 349 -17.18 -3.18 21.56
CA TYR A 349 -15.79 -3.09 22.02
C TYR A 349 -15.01 -4.35 21.66
N ARG A 350 -15.57 -5.53 21.95
CA ARG A 350 -14.95 -6.80 21.56
C ARG A 350 -14.82 -6.91 20.04
N GLY A 351 -15.89 -6.64 19.30
CA GLY A 351 -15.91 -6.73 17.83
C GLY A 351 -14.82 -5.89 17.16
N VAL A 352 -14.59 -4.68 17.66
CA VAL A 352 -13.58 -3.76 17.15
C VAL A 352 -12.15 -4.18 17.53
N MET A 353 -11.93 -4.58 18.78
CA MET A 353 -10.60 -4.88 19.32
C MET A 353 -10.12 -6.30 19.03
N GLN A 354 -11.01 -7.27 18.81
CA GLN A 354 -10.64 -8.68 18.60
C GLN A 354 -9.73 -8.90 17.38
N PRO A 355 -9.99 -8.33 16.18
CA PRO A 355 -9.09 -8.49 15.04
C PRO A 355 -7.67 -7.97 15.31
N LEU A 356 -7.57 -6.81 15.98
CA LEU A 356 -6.29 -6.19 16.33
C LEU A 356 -5.53 -7.03 17.39
N ALA A 357 -6.25 -7.55 18.40
CA ALA A 357 -5.69 -8.44 19.40
C ALA A 357 -5.15 -9.74 18.77
N GLU A 358 -5.93 -10.38 17.90
CA GLU A 358 -5.52 -11.59 17.21
C GLU A 358 -4.31 -11.36 16.31
N GLN A 359 -4.28 -10.24 15.58
CA GLN A 359 -3.13 -9.84 14.75
C GLN A 359 -1.87 -9.66 15.61
N SER A 360 -1.98 -8.93 16.72
CA SER A 360 -0.88 -8.65 17.65
C SER A 360 -0.35 -9.91 18.35
N GLN A 361 -1.19 -10.95 18.48
CA GLN A 361 -0.84 -12.21 19.12
C GLN A 361 -0.25 -13.25 18.15
N ARG A 362 -0.16 -12.97 16.84
CA ARG A 362 0.43 -13.87 15.84
C ARG A 362 1.96 -13.90 15.93
N LEU A 363 2.48 -14.77 16.80
CA LEU A 363 3.93 -15.07 16.89
C LEU A 363 4.26 -16.46 16.31
N PRO A 364 5.18 -16.57 15.32
CA PRO A 364 5.65 -17.87 14.81
C PRO A 364 6.50 -18.60 15.86
N LYS A 365 6.15 -19.84 16.21
CA LYS A 365 6.87 -20.61 17.25
C LYS A 365 8.36 -20.82 16.93
N ARG A 366 8.70 -20.99 15.65
CA ARG A 366 10.09 -21.20 15.17
C ARG A 366 10.97 -19.95 15.27
N SER A 367 10.40 -18.74 15.24
CA SER A 367 11.20 -17.50 15.32
C SER A 367 11.71 -17.23 16.74
N LEU A 368 10.94 -17.60 17.77
CA LEU A 368 11.35 -17.50 19.18
C LEU A 368 12.55 -18.41 19.51
N GLN A 369 12.51 -19.66 19.05
CA GLN A 369 13.64 -20.60 19.18
C GLN A 369 14.87 -20.16 18.38
N ALA A 370 14.71 -19.40 17.30
CA ALA A 370 15.86 -18.83 16.60
C ALA A 370 16.49 -17.66 17.37
N TRP A 371 15.69 -16.92 18.15
CA TRP A 371 16.12 -15.72 18.87
C TRP A 371 16.85 -16.02 20.19
N LEU A 372 16.52 -17.13 20.85
CA LEU A 372 17.26 -17.68 21.99
C LEU A 372 18.03 -18.93 21.53
N PRO A 373 19.28 -18.77 21.05
CA PRO A 373 20.06 -19.86 20.44
C PRO A 373 20.44 -20.96 21.44
N LEU A 374 20.54 -22.21 20.96
CA LEU A 374 20.91 -23.36 21.80
C LEU A 374 22.42 -23.51 21.95
N SER A 375 23.16 -23.37 20.84
CA SER A 375 24.60 -23.62 20.75
C SER A 375 25.36 -22.41 20.20
N SER A 376 26.68 -22.41 20.37
CA SER A 376 27.59 -21.37 19.83
C SER A 376 27.46 -21.20 18.32
N TRP A 377 27.25 -22.30 17.58
CA TRP A 377 26.98 -22.25 16.14
C TRP A 377 25.66 -21.53 15.81
N SER A 378 24.60 -21.76 16.60
CA SER A 378 23.33 -21.05 16.42
C SER A 378 23.43 -19.55 16.79
N VAL A 379 24.26 -19.18 17.77
CA VAL A 379 24.60 -17.77 18.07
C VAL A 379 25.27 -17.13 16.85
N LYS A 380 26.30 -17.77 16.27
CA LYS A 380 26.99 -17.27 15.07
C LYS A 380 26.03 -17.08 13.90
N ARG A 381 25.14 -18.04 13.63
CA ARG A 381 24.13 -17.92 12.57
C ARG A 381 23.17 -16.76 12.80
N LEU A 382 22.70 -16.58 14.03
CA LEU A 382 21.84 -15.47 14.40
C LEU A 382 22.55 -14.13 14.20
N HIS A 383 23.79 -14.02 14.66
CA HIS A 383 24.60 -12.80 14.51
C HIS A 383 24.89 -12.50 13.03
N VAL A 384 25.22 -13.50 12.20
CA VAL A 384 25.37 -13.30 10.75
C VAL A 384 24.07 -12.79 10.12
N ALA A 385 22.93 -13.38 10.48
CA ALA A 385 21.63 -12.91 9.99
C ALA A 385 21.32 -11.47 10.43
N GLU A 386 21.61 -11.09 11.68
CA GLU A 386 21.45 -9.72 12.19
C GLU A 386 22.44 -8.73 11.58
N TRP A 387 23.66 -9.17 11.27
CA TRP A 387 24.68 -8.37 10.60
C TRP A 387 24.27 -8.08 9.17
N VAL A 388 23.82 -9.09 8.41
CA VAL A 388 23.26 -8.91 7.06
C VAL A 388 22.07 -7.94 7.11
N ARG A 389 21.17 -8.09 8.08
CA ARG A 389 20.05 -7.15 8.29
C ARG A 389 20.52 -5.73 8.59
N SER A 390 21.58 -5.55 9.38
CA SER A 390 22.12 -4.21 9.70
C SER A 390 22.79 -3.51 8.52
N LYS A 391 23.19 -4.25 7.47
CA LYS A 391 23.84 -3.68 6.28
C LYS A 391 22.84 -3.27 5.18
N GLY A 392 21.56 -3.66 5.27
CA GLY A 392 20.51 -3.19 4.37
C GLY A 392 20.04 -1.79 4.73
N LYS A 393 20.04 -0.84 3.78
CA LYS A 393 19.60 0.58 3.98
C LYS A 393 18.08 0.79 3.90
N GLY A 394 17.28 -0.28 3.92
CA GLY A 394 15.81 -0.21 3.86
C GLY A 394 15.16 -0.46 5.22
N ALA A 395 14.03 0.21 5.49
CA ALA A 395 13.17 -0.14 6.61
C ALA A 395 12.89 -1.66 6.57
N GLN A 396 13.02 -2.32 7.73
CA GLN A 396 13.02 -3.77 7.77
C GLN A 396 11.70 -4.33 7.19
N PRO A 397 11.71 -5.48 6.49
CA PRO A 397 10.53 -6.03 5.79
C PRO A 397 9.27 -6.19 6.65
N TRP A 398 9.41 -6.38 7.98
CA TRP A 398 8.28 -6.43 8.91
C TRP A 398 7.63 -5.06 9.14
N ALA A 399 8.41 -3.97 9.09
CA ALA A 399 7.88 -2.61 9.17
C ALA A 399 7.10 -2.22 7.90
N LYS A 400 7.45 -2.79 6.75
CA LYS A 400 6.72 -2.61 5.48
C LYS A 400 5.43 -3.46 5.43
N LYS A 401 5.50 -4.73 5.87
CA LYS A 401 4.33 -5.62 5.93
C LYS A 401 3.28 -5.19 6.97
N ALA A 402 3.68 -4.46 8.02
CA ALA A 402 2.77 -3.83 8.98
C ALA A 402 1.98 -2.65 8.36
N ARG A 403 2.45 -2.09 7.25
CA ARG A 403 1.83 -0.96 6.56
C ARG A 403 0.68 -1.36 5.64
N ASP A 404 0.74 -2.58 5.09
CA ASP A 404 -0.22 -3.08 4.09
C ASP A 404 -1.45 -3.80 4.70
N GLN A 405 -1.52 -3.91 6.03
CA GLN A 405 -2.65 -4.49 6.80
C GLN A 405 -3.00 -3.61 8.00
N ARG A 406 -3.18 -2.31 7.76
CA ARG A 406 -3.37 -1.34 8.84
C ARG A 406 -4.82 -1.40 9.36
N TRP A 407 -5.00 -1.97 10.54
CA TRP A 407 -6.20 -1.76 11.34
C TRP A 407 -6.30 -0.25 11.65
N LEU A 408 -7.45 0.35 11.33
CA LEU A 408 -7.66 1.79 11.52
C LEU A 408 -8.28 2.05 12.88
N LEU A 409 -7.76 3.05 13.60
CA LEU A 409 -8.36 3.53 14.84
C LEU A 409 -9.73 4.14 14.53
N PRO A 410 -10.84 3.65 15.13
CA PRO A 410 -12.15 4.27 14.97
C PRO A 410 -12.15 5.73 15.42
N ASP A 411 -13.00 6.56 14.83
CA ASP A 411 -13.28 7.90 15.34
C ASP A 411 -14.60 7.85 16.12
N TYR A 412 -14.61 8.44 17.32
CA TYR A 412 -15.79 8.57 18.17
C TYR A 412 -16.13 10.06 18.30
N PRO A 413 -16.97 10.62 17.42
CA PRO A 413 -17.37 12.03 17.46
C PRO A 413 -18.09 12.43 18.75
N GLU A 414 -18.75 11.46 19.39
CA GLU A 414 -19.50 11.62 20.65
C GLU A 414 -18.57 11.92 21.82
N MET A 415 -17.33 11.41 21.78
CA MET A 415 -16.34 11.74 22.79
C MET A 415 -15.90 13.19 22.65
N CYS A 416 -16.03 13.97 23.72
CA CYS A 416 -15.70 15.39 23.72
C CYS A 416 -14.18 15.64 23.84
N TRP A 417 -13.40 15.16 22.87
CA TRP A 417 -11.95 15.43 22.77
C TRP A 417 -11.64 16.63 21.88
N ARG A 418 -12.54 16.99 20.96
CA ARG A 418 -12.50 18.25 20.20
C ARG A 418 -13.06 19.39 21.06
N SER A 419 -12.28 19.90 22.02
CA SER A 419 -12.67 21.13 22.75
C SER A 419 -11.64 22.25 22.58
N ARG A 420 -12.15 23.38 22.04
CA ARG A 420 -11.63 24.76 22.04
C ARG A 420 -10.56 25.16 21.00
N SER A 421 -10.92 25.08 19.71
CA SER A 421 -10.42 26.03 18.70
C SER A 421 -11.54 26.75 17.93
N SER A 422 -12.81 26.49 18.24
CA SER A 422 -13.99 27.12 17.62
C SER A 422 -14.51 28.37 18.36
N ALA A 423 -13.74 28.97 19.27
CA ALA A 423 -14.07 30.25 19.92
C ALA A 423 -13.49 31.49 19.19
N TRP A 424 -13.06 31.34 17.93
CA TRP A 424 -12.59 32.45 17.08
C TRP A 424 -13.60 32.90 16.01
N ALA A 425 -14.70 32.17 15.83
CA ALA A 425 -15.70 32.44 14.79
C ALA A 425 -16.97 33.15 15.29
N SER A 426 -17.02 33.55 16.57
CA SER A 426 -18.22 34.17 17.18
C SER A 426 -17.94 35.46 17.97
N LEU A 427 -17.02 36.30 17.50
CA LEU A 427 -16.82 37.65 18.05
C LEU A 427 -17.18 38.73 17.01
N PRO A 428 -17.90 39.82 17.40
CA PRO A 428 -18.28 40.90 16.48
C PRO A 428 -17.06 41.64 15.91
N SER A 429 -17.22 42.20 14.71
CA SER A 429 -16.17 42.77 13.84
C SER A 429 -15.40 44.00 14.37
N THR A 430 -15.56 44.39 15.63
CA THR A 430 -15.05 45.67 16.17
C THR A 430 -13.83 45.56 17.09
N ALA A 431 -13.23 44.38 17.26
CA ALA A 431 -12.08 44.19 18.16
C ALA A 431 -10.84 43.56 17.48
N ARG A 432 -10.53 43.97 16.24
CA ARG A 432 -9.35 43.49 15.49
C ARG A 432 -8.31 44.58 15.18
N SER A 433 -8.30 45.67 15.96
CA SER A 433 -7.34 46.77 15.84
C SER A 433 -6.89 47.29 17.21
N SER A 434 -5.97 46.60 17.86
CA SER A 434 -5.02 47.16 18.83
C SER A 434 -4.15 46.04 19.38
N LEU A 435 -2.88 46.35 19.64
CA LEU A 435 -1.85 45.51 20.29
C LEU A 435 -0.96 44.68 19.34
N THR A 436 -0.14 45.38 18.55
CA THR A 436 1.23 44.94 18.26
C THR A 436 2.17 46.12 18.41
N GLU A 437 2.68 46.34 19.63
CA GLU A 437 3.85 47.20 19.88
C GLU A 437 4.60 46.71 21.13
N ASP A 438 5.93 46.88 21.08
CA ASP A 438 7.00 46.53 22.03
C ASP A 438 7.42 45.04 22.15
N SER A 439 8.69 44.65 22.02
CA SER A 439 9.94 45.37 22.32
C SER A 439 11.13 44.96 21.41
N ARG A 440 12.00 45.94 21.11
CA ARG A 440 13.21 45.88 20.26
C ARG A 440 14.48 45.32 20.93
N SER A 441 15.43 44.96 20.05
CA SER A 441 16.90 45.22 20.05
C SER A 441 17.75 43.94 20.00
N ARG A 442 18.80 43.80 19.17
CA ARG A 442 19.87 44.71 18.68
C ARG A 442 20.34 44.28 17.27
N SER A 443 20.46 45.19 16.28
CA SER A 443 21.68 45.89 15.79
C SER A 443 22.63 44.97 14.96
N LEU A 444 23.08 45.24 13.73
CA LEU A 444 23.61 46.47 13.12
C LEU A 444 23.69 46.36 11.57
N ARG A 445 23.42 47.50 10.91
CA ARG A 445 24.05 48.08 9.69
C ARG A 445 23.94 47.40 8.31
N SER A 446 23.18 48.06 7.43
CA SER A 446 23.50 48.26 6.00
C SER A 446 24.42 49.52 5.86
N PRO A 447 24.95 49.91 4.66
CA PRO A 447 24.09 50.36 3.55
C PRO A 447 24.65 50.35 2.09
N ARG A 448 23.73 50.66 1.14
CA ARG A 448 23.89 51.33 -0.19
C ARG A 448 23.94 50.50 -1.50
N ALA A 449 22.80 50.57 -2.19
CA ALA A 449 22.52 50.97 -3.59
C ALA A 449 23.66 51.18 -4.62
N CYS A 450 23.52 50.65 -5.85
CA CYS A 450 23.13 51.40 -7.07
C CYS A 450 23.09 50.55 -8.38
N SER A 451 22.06 50.82 -9.20
CA SER A 451 21.92 50.82 -10.68
C SER A 451 22.77 50.00 -11.67
N SER A 452 22.02 49.35 -12.59
CA SER A 452 22.12 49.31 -14.08
C SER A 452 23.27 48.63 -14.83
N ALA A 453 22.86 47.75 -15.78
CA ALA A 453 23.26 47.63 -17.20
C ALA A 453 23.69 46.23 -17.67
N SER A 454 23.29 45.94 -18.91
CA SER A 454 23.32 44.71 -19.71
C SER A 454 24.70 44.23 -20.17
N SER A 455 24.91 42.90 -20.27
CA SER A 455 25.12 42.13 -21.53
C SER A 455 25.92 40.82 -21.35
N THR A 456 25.54 39.80 -22.15
CA THR A 456 26.33 38.66 -22.69
C THR A 456 26.83 37.52 -21.79
N VAL A 457 26.15 36.36 -21.94
CA VAL A 457 26.60 34.97 -22.15
C VAL A 457 28.06 34.61 -21.82
N THR A 458 28.26 33.67 -20.87
CA THR A 458 28.77 32.29 -21.07
C THR A 458 28.85 31.54 -19.72
N ASP A 459 28.37 30.30 -19.73
CA ASP A 459 28.72 29.09 -18.98
C ASP A 459 29.05 29.07 -17.47
N ASP A 460 28.36 28.10 -16.86
CA ASP A 460 28.77 27.15 -15.83
C ASP A 460 28.70 27.49 -14.33
N MET A 461 27.89 26.62 -13.70
CA MET A 461 28.10 25.96 -12.41
C MET A 461 27.44 26.57 -11.15
N TRP A 462 26.61 25.72 -10.53
CA TRP A 462 26.03 25.74 -9.17
C TRP A 462 24.65 26.38 -8.96
N LEU A 463 23.60 25.54 -9.01
CA LEU A 463 22.34 25.73 -8.27
C LEU A 463 22.16 24.62 -7.21
N PRO A 464 21.50 24.90 -6.07
CA PRO A 464 21.60 24.09 -4.86
C PRO A 464 20.69 22.85 -4.91
N SER A 465 21.29 21.70 -4.65
CA SER A 465 20.74 20.34 -4.76
C SER A 465 19.82 19.90 -3.60
N HIS A 466 19.01 20.82 -3.06
CA HIS A 466 18.24 20.58 -1.82
C HIS A 466 16.71 20.49 -1.94
N GLU A 467 16.10 20.77 -3.10
CA GLU A 467 14.64 20.64 -3.27
C GLU A 467 14.18 19.47 -4.17
N LEU A 468 15.08 18.76 -4.84
CA LEU A 468 14.70 17.78 -5.89
C LEU A 468 14.69 16.30 -5.45
N ARG A 469 14.75 15.99 -4.14
CA ARG A 469 14.94 14.60 -3.64
C ARG A 469 13.72 13.94 -3.00
N LYS A 470 12.51 14.51 -3.15
CA LYS A 470 11.27 14.00 -2.49
C LYS A 470 10.34 13.14 -3.38
N GLU A 471 10.57 13.04 -4.69
CA GLU A 471 9.59 12.43 -5.62
C GLU A 471 9.82 10.95 -5.99
N GLU A 472 10.75 10.23 -5.37
CA GLU A 472 11.19 8.90 -5.88
C GLU A 472 10.84 7.67 -5.03
N ARG A 473 9.77 7.69 -4.23
CA ARG A 473 9.47 6.53 -3.36
C ARG A 473 8.03 6.06 -3.39
N VAL A 474 7.56 5.62 -4.56
CA VAL A 474 6.39 4.74 -4.70
C VAL A 474 6.65 3.72 -5.82
N GLU A 475 7.53 2.74 -5.60
CA GLU A 475 7.60 1.56 -6.47
C GLU A 475 7.80 0.33 -5.56
N THR A 476 6.77 -0.49 -5.41
CA THR A 476 6.85 -1.73 -4.61
C THR A 476 6.37 -2.92 -5.42
N PHE A 477 7.34 -3.52 -6.14
CA PHE A 477 7.29 -4.82 -6.84
C PHE A 477 6.40 -4.86 -8.10
N PRO A 478 6.94 -5.15 -9.31
CA PRO A 478 8.17 -5.89 -9.61
C PRO A 478 9.38 -5.03 -10.03
N ALA A 479 9.35 -3.71 -9.84
CA ALA A 479 10.37 -2.81 -10.41
C ALA A 479 11.83 -3.04 -9.97
N HIS A 480 12.06 -3.69 -8.82
CA HIS A 480 13.41 -3.97 -8.29
C HIS A 480 13.83 -5.44 -8.38
N PHE A 481 12.98 -6.31 -8.91
CA PHE A 481 13.31 -7.74 -9.07
C PHE A 481 14.58 -7.95 -9.92
N PRO A 482 14.79 -7.23 -11.04
CA PRO A 482 16.00 -7.39 -11.83
C PRO A 482 17.27 -6.96 -11.11
N THR A 483 17.25 -5.83 -10.38
CA THR A 483 18.39 -5.35 -9.59
C THR A 483 18.80 -6.38 -8.54
N PHE A 484 17.81 -7.03 -7.90
CA PHE A 484 18.06 -8.12 -6.97
C PHE A 484 18.71 -9.33 -7.65
N VAL A 485 18.25 -9.74 -8.84
CA VAL A 485 18.84 -10.86 -9.60
C VAL A 485 20.32 -10.60 -9.90
N PHE A 486 20.68 -9.41 -10.39
CA PHE A 486 22.07 -9.06 -10.65
C PHE A 486 22.93 -9.05 -9.38
N ALA A 487 22.43 -8.44 -8.30
CA ALA A 487 23.15 -8.40 -7.03
C ALA A 487 23.32 -9.79 -6.40
N ALA A 488 22.28 -10.63 -6.45
CA ALA A 488 22.32 -12.00 -5.96
C ALA A 488 23.33 -12.83 -6.76
N PHE A 489 23.37 -12.67 -8.09
CA PHE A 489 24.35 -13.36 -8.92
C PHE A 489 25.79 -12.90 -8.65
N ALA A 490 26.00 -11.59 -8.45
CA ALA A 490 27.31 -11.05 -8.08
C ALA A 490 27.84 -11.60 -6.74
N ILE A 491 26.95 -11.93 -5.81
CA ILE A 491 27.30 -12.61 -4.55
C ILE A 491 27.47 -14.13 -4.76
N TYR A 492 26.63 -14.73 -5.61
CA TYR A 492 26.63 -16.16 -5.91
C TYR A 492 27.95 -16.61 -6.53
N VAL A 493 28.50 -15.88 -7.50
CA VAL A 493 29.74 -16.26 -8.21
C VAL A 493 30.93 -16.50 -7.26
N PRO A 494 31.34 -15.55 -6.38
CA PRO A 494 32.45 -15.79 -5.46
C PRO A 494 32.13 -16.86 -4.41
N ALA A 495 30.88 -16.93 -3.92
CA ALA A 495 30.46 -17.97 -2.97
C ALA A 495 30.53 -19.38 -3.59
N PHE A 496 30.11 -19.50 -4.85
CA PHE A 496 30.18 -20.73 -5.64
C PHE A 496 31.64 -21.15 -5.84
N LEU A 497 32.52 -20.24 -6.28
CA LEU A 497 33.95 -20.53 -6.48
C LEU A 497 34.65 -20.91 -5.18
N ALA A 498 34.36 -20.23 -4.07
CA ALA A 498 34.92 -20.55 -2.76
C ALA A 498 34.49 -21.95 -2.29
N THR A 499 33.20 -22.27 -2.42
CA THR A 499 32.64 -23.57 -2.02
C THR A 499 33.15 -24.70 -2.91
N TYR A 500 33.29 -24.47 -4.22
CA TYR A 500 33.85 -25.44 -5.16
C TYR A 500 35.36 -25.67 -4.95
N ARG A 501 36.09 -24.73 -4.33
CA ARG A 501 37.51 -24.92 -3.99
C ARG A 501 37.75 -25.59 -2.63
N ALA A 502 36.77 -25.53 -1.72
CA ALA A 502 36.92 -26.00 -0.35
C ALA A 502 36.95 -27.53 -0.17
N GLY A 503 36.73 -28.32 -1.24
CA GLY A 503 36.74 -29.79 -1.18
C GLY A 503 35.43 -30.41 -0.65
N PRO A 504 35.24 -31.74 -0.77
CA PRO A 504 34.04 -32.43 -0.30
C PRO A 504 33.95 -32.44 1.24
N SER A 505 32.71 -32.50 1.76
CA SER A 505 32.47 -32.71 3.19
C SER A 505 32.73 -34.17 3.54
N LEU A 506 33.65 -34.40 4.47
CA LEU A 506 33.93 -35.72 5.03
C LEU A 506 32.87 -36.07 6.08
N GLN A 507 32.40 -37.31 6.05
CA GLN A 507 31.48 -37.87 7.03
C GLN A 507 32.24 -38.86 7.91
N VAL A 508 32.07 -38.76 9.24
CA VAL A 508 32.59 -39.76 10.19
C VAL A 508 31.74 -41.02 10.04
N VAL A 509 32.39 -42.14 9.71
CA VAL A 509 31.76 -43.44 9.49
C VAL A 509 31.89 -44.34 10.71
N ASP A 510 33.01 -44.22 11.43
CA ASP A 510 33.28 -44.99 12.63
C ASP A 510 34.14 -44.18 13.61
N ASP A 511 33.92 -44.39 14.89
CA ASP A 511 34.57 -43.68 15.99
C ASP A 511 34.89 -44.70 17.10
N GLU A 512 36.11 -45.23 17.08
CA GLU A 512 36.59 -46.17 18.11
C GLU A 512 37.40 -45.40 19.16
N ILE A 513 36.96 -45.53 20.42
CA ILE A 513 37.63 -44.97 21.60
C ILE A 513 38.37 -46.10 22.32
N ASP A 514 39.69 -46.12 22.21
CA ASP A 514 40.53 -47.01 22.99
C ASP A 514 40.95 -46.33 24.30
N VAL A 515 40.51 -46.89 25.43
CA VAL A 515 40.87 -46.43 26.76
C VAL A 515 41.98 -47.34 27.30
N VAL A 516 43.19 -46.81 27.40
CA VAL A 516 44.32 -47.52 27.99
C VAL A 516 44.58 -46.96 29.39
N VAL A 517 44.29 -47.77 30.41
CA VAL A 517 44.59 -47.43 31.81
C VAL A 517 46.01 -47.88 32.12
N LYS A 518 46.88 -46.93 32.52
CA LYS A 518 48.21 -47.21 33.04
C LYS A 518 48.24 -46.88 34.53
N GLU A 519 48.58 -47.86 35.36
CA GLU A 519 48.88 -47.63 36.77
C GLU A 519 50.22 -46.91 36.89
N VAL A 520 50.21 -45.71 37.47
CA VAL A 520 51.44 -44.94 37.75
C VAL A 520 51.58 -44.79 39.26
N THR A 521 52.72 -45.23 39.77
CA THR A 521 53.03 -45.17 41.20
C THR A 521 53.62 -43.81 41.53
N VAL A 522 52.89 -42.97 42.28
CA VAL A 522 53.38 -41.67 42.73
C VAL A 522 53.91 -41.81 44.15
N SER A 523 55.21 -41.55 44.32
CA SER A 523 55.89 -41.57 45.62
C SER A 523 56.01 -40.12 46.15
N PRO A 524 55.38 -39.77 47.28
CA PRO A 524 55.51 -38.44 47.86
C PRO A 524 56.86 -38.29 48.60
N ASN A 525 57.44 -37.09 48.57
CA ASN A 525 58.79 -36.79 49.10
C ASN A 525 58.90 -36.75 50.65
N ASP A 526 57.85 -37.15 51.36
CA ASP A 526 57.74 -37.08 52.83
C ASP A 526 57.85 -38.44 53.52
N GLY A 527 58.21 -39.51 52.79
CA GLY A 527 58.44 -40.84 53.34
C GLY A 527 57.18 -41.65 53.65
N SER A 528 56.02 -41.22 53.14
CA SER A 528 54.78 -41.98 53.17
C SER A 528 54.73 -43.06 52.07
N ALA A 529 53.95 -44.12 52.27
CA ALA A 529 53.86 -45.26 51.34
C ALA A 529 53.33 -44.85 49.95
N PRO A 530 53.81 -45.47 48.85
CA PRO A 530 53.45 -45.08 47.49
C PRO A 530 51.96 -45.23 47.23
N ILE A 531 51.37 -44.24 46.55
CA ILE A 531 49.97 -44.25 46.13
C ILE A 531 49.90 -44.67 44.66
N ILE A 532 49.12 -45.71 44.36
CA ILE A 532 48.81 -46.13 42.99
C ILE A 532 47.72 -45.20 42.47
N ALA A 533 48.02 -44.47 41.39
CA ALA A 533 47.05 -43.63 40.70
C ALA A 533 46.89 -44.13 39.26
N ASP A 534 45.63 -44.29 38.84
CA ASP A 534 45.29 -44.70 37.48
C ASP A 534 45.37 -43.48 36.56
N GLU A 535 46.32 -43.48 35.61
CA GLU A 535 46.37 -42.52 34.53
C GLU A 535 45.65 -43.12 33.31
N VAL A 536 44.51 -42.51 32.95
CA VAL A 536 43.66 -42.94 31.84
C VAL A 536 44.08 -42.16 30.60
N ASP A 537 44.72 -42.83 29.64
CA ASP A 537 45.05 -42.24 28.33
C ASP A 537 43.98 -42.69 27.32
N VAL A 538 43.23 -41.73 26.78
CA VAL A 538 42.13 -41.97 25.85
C VAL A 538 42.60 -41.58 24.46
N GLN A 539 42.72 -42.56 23.55
CA GLN A 539 43.07 -42.32 22.15
C GLN A 539 41.86 -42.58 21.26
N GLU A 540 41.40 -41.53 20.57
CA GLU A 540 40.25 -41.57 19.65
C GLU A 540 40.73 -41.78 18.21
N LYS A 541 40.15 -42.77 17.52
CA LYS A 541 40.50 -43.09 16.13
C LYS A 541 39.26 -42.95 15.23
N VAL A 542 39.22 -41.86 14.47
CA VAL A 542 38.07 -41.50 13.62
C VAL A 542 38.28 -41.96 12.17
N LEU A 543 37.37 -42.78 11.65
CA LEU A 543 37.32 -43.22 10.25
C LEU A 543 36.43 -42.29 9.42
N LEU A 544 37.02 -41.56 8.47
CA LEU A 544 36.33 -40.60 7.59
C LEU A 544 36.07 -41.18 6.20
N ARG A 545 34.85 -41.05 5.68
CA ARG A 545 34.50 -41.35 4.27
C ARG A 545 33.83 -40.16 3.61
N GLU A 546 34.03 -40.02 2.31
CA GLU A 546 33.35 -39.00 1.50
C GLU A 546 31.85 -39.30 1.37
N ALA A 547 31.00 -38.30 1.64
CA ALA A 547 29.55 -38.46 1.57
C ALA A 547 29.06 -38.53 0.11
N PRO A 548 28.10 -39.42 -0.23
CA PRO A 548 27.56 -39.49 -1.59
C PRO A 548 26.81 -38.21 -1.96
N VAL A 549 27.13 -37.66 -3.13
CA VAL A 549 26.63 -36.37 -3.59
C VAL A 549 25.45 -36.57 -4.54
N SER A 550 24.28 -36.04 -4.17
CA SER A 550 23.09 -36.08 -5.04
C SER A 550 23.12 -34.93 -6.05
N SER A 551 23.24 -35.24 -7.35
CA SER A 551 23.22 -34.26 -8.45
C SER A 551 21.97 -33.39 -8.46
N TRP A 552 20.81 -33.93 -8.07
CA TRP A 552 19.56 -33.18 -7.94
C TRP A 552 19.63 -32.10 -6.86
N LYS A 553 20.27 -32.39 -5.72
CA LYS A 553 20.43 -31.40 -4.64
C LYS A 553 21.33 -30.24 -5.07
N ILE A 554 22.37 -30.51 -5.85
CA ILE A 554 23.24 -29.48 -6.43
C ILE A 554 22.41 -28.54 -7.32
N LEU A 555 21.63 -29.10 -8.23
CA LEU A 555 20.78 -28.34 -9.16
C LEU A 555 19.69 -27.54 -8.41
N ALA A 556 19.07 -28.11 -7.38
CA ALA A 556 17.99 -27.46 -6.63
C ALA A 556 18.47 -26.36 -5.67
N TYR A 557 19.64 -26.52 -5.05
CA TYR A 557 20.15 -25.58 -4.04
C TYR A 557 21.17 -24.58 -4.57
N GLY A 558 21.68 -24.74 -5.79
CA GLY A 558 22.72 -23.85 -6.33
C GLY A 558 24.12 -24.11 -5.79
N ALA A 559 24.29 -25.02 -4.82
CA ALA A 559 25.55 -25.22 -4.13
C ALA A 559 26.46 -26.19 -4.90
N PRO A 560 27.70 -25.79 -5.26
CA PRO A 560 28.60 -26.63 -6.04
C PRO A 560 29.16 -27.81 -5.24
N ASN A 561 29.59 -28.86 -5.95
CA ASN A 561 30.39 -29.94 -5.40
C ASN A 561 31.54 -30.32 -6.35
N PRO A 562 32.80 -30.37 -5.88
CA PRO A 562 33.98 -30.69 -6.70
C PRO A 562 33.95 -32.09 -7.33
N GLN A 563 33.27 -33.04 -6.70
CA GLN A 563 33.16 -34.43 -7.17
C GLN A 563 32.07 -34.60 -8.24
N ALA A 564 31.09 -33.71 -8.27
CA ALA A 564 30.00 -33.70 -9.25
C ALA A 564 30.17 -32.51 -10.20
N GLN A 565 31.29 -32.52 -10.94
CA GLN A 565 31.72 -31.40 -11.80
C GLN A 565 30.64 -30.99 -12.82
N LEU A 566 30.06 -31.97 -13.52
CA LEU A 566 29.04 -31.71 -14.54
C LEU A 566 27.79 -31.03 -13.94
N SER A 567 27.31 -31.51 -12.79
CA SER A 567 26.13 -30.93 -12.13
C SER A 567 26.40 -29.53 -11.58
N SER A 568 27.61 -29.29 -11.08
CA SER A 568 28.03 -27.97 -10.59
C SER A 568 28.15 -26.97 -11.73
N ILE A 569 28.80 -27.35 -12.83
CA ILE A 569 28.89 -26.53 -14.05
C ILE A 569 27.49 -26.22 -14.57
N LEU A 570 26.64 -27.24 -14.70
CA LEU A 570 25.27 -27.08 -15.19
C LEU A 570 24.47 -26.11 -14.30
N THR A 571 24.60 -26.21 -12.99
CA THR A 571 23.95 -25.31 -12.03
C THR A 571 24.43 -23.86 -12.18
N PHE A 572 25.73 -23.66 -12.36
CA PHE A 572 26.29 -22.33 -12.63
C PHE A 572 25.76 -21.75 -13.94
N LEU A 573 25.73 -22.56 -15.00
CA LEU A 573 25.20 -22.16 -16.32
C LEU A 573 23.71 -21.81 -16.25
N ILE A 574 22.89 -22.60 -15.56
CA ILE A 574 21.46 -22.32 -15.40
C ILE A 574 21.24 -20.96 -14.72
N ASN A 575 21.95 -20.67 -13.62
CA ASN A 575 21.85 -19.38 -12.96
C ASN A 575 22.34 -18.23 -13.86
N GLY A 576 23.42 -18.45 -14.62
CA GLY A 576 23.92 -17.50 -15.62
C GLY A 576 22.90 -17.22 -16.72
N ILE A 577 22.19 -18.24 -17.21
CA ILE A 577 21.12 -18.10 -18.20
C ILE A 577 19.98 -17.26 -17.64
N PHE A 578 19.52 -17.49 -16.40
CA PHE A 578 18.45 -16.68 -15.81
C PHE A 578 18.83 -15.20 -15.66
N VAL A 579 20.09 -14.91 -15.32
CA VAL A 579 20.60 -13.54 -15.25
C VAL A 579 20.69 -12.92 -16.64
N ALA A 580 21.13 -13.67 -17.65
CA ALA A 580 21.17 -13.23 -19.03
C ALA A 580 19.76 -12.94 -19.59
N LEU A 581 18.78 -13.80 -19.29
CA LEU A 581 17.37 -13.59 -19.66
C LEU A 581 16.80 -12.35 -18.95
N THR A 582 17.17 -12.11 -17.70
CA THR A 582 16.78 -10.89 -16.96
C THR A 582 17.39 -9.64 -17.60
N ALA A 583 18.65 -9.70 -18.03
CA ALA A 583 19.30 -8.61 -18.76
C ALA A 583 18.68 -8.38 -20.14
N ASP A 584 18.36 -9.45 -20.87
CA ASP A 584 17.69 -9.38 -22.18
C ASP A 584 16.30 -8.74 -22.05
N ALA A 585 15.53 -9.11 -21.03
CA ALA A 585 14.22 -8.53 -20.75
C ALA A 585 14.27 -7.02 -20.48
N LEU A 586 15.32 -6.53 -19.81
CA LEU A 586 15.43 -5.12 -19.45
C LEU A 586 16.10 -4.23 -20.49
N PHE A 587 17.21 -4.71 -21.07
CA PHE A 587 18.14 -3.84 -21.76
C PHE A 587 18.11 -4.02 -23.27
N ARG A 588 17.59 -5.14 -23.80
CA ARG A 588 17.65 -5.40 -25.25
C ARG A 588 16.90 -4.36 -26.07
N ALA A 589 15.67 -4.02 -25.67
CA ALA A 589 14.87 -3.00 -26.34
C ALA A 589 15.59 -1.65 -26.36
N ARG A 590 16.04 -1.18 -25.18
CA ARG A 590 16.76 0.09 -25.03
C ARG A 590 18.06 0.16 -25.82
N ILE A 591 18.90 -0.87 -25.72
CA ILE A 591 20.26 -0.84 -26.29
C ILE A 591 20.23 -1.05 -27.80
N LEU A 592 19.40 -1.98 -28.30
CA LEU A 592 19.41 -2.36 -29.72
C LEU A 592 18.33 -1.63 -30.53
N TYR A 593 17.29 -1.10 -29.88
CA TYR A 593 16.14 -0.50 -30.56
C TYR A 593 15.70 0.83 -29.91
N PRO A 594 16.54 1.87 -29.90
CA PRO A 594 16.12 3.23 -29.53
C PRO A 594 15.14 3.84 -30.55
N ALA A 595 15.12 3.29 -31.78
CA ALA A 595 14.20 3.63 -32.87
C ALA A 595 14.26 5.10 -33.32
N ASP A 596 15.43 5.73 -33.25
CA ASP A 596 15.61 7.15 -33.59
C ASP A 596 15.33 7.45 -35.08
N ASP A 597 15.62 6.49 -35.98
CA ASP A 597 15.41 6.55 -37.42
C ASP A 597 14.00 6.14 -37.88
N LEU A 598 13.08 5.83 -36.95
CA LEU A 598 11.73 5.35 -37.25
C LEU A 598 10.93 6.35 -38.10
N SER A 599 10.58 5.97 -39.32
CA SER A 599 9.63 6.70 -40.16
C SER A 599 8.27 5.99 -40.13
N PHE A 600 7.18 6.72 -39.88
CA PHE A 600 5.83 6.15 -39.89
C PHE A 600 4.74 7.17 -40.21
N VAL A 601 3.57 6.66 -40.59
CA VAL A 601 2.31 7.40 -40.69
C VAL A 601 1.29 6.74 -39.76
N ARG A 602 0.65 7.54 -38.91
CA ARG A 602 -0.43 7.11 -38.03
C ARG A 602 -1.70 7.89 -38.34
N LEU A 603 -2.80 7.15 -38.52
CA LEU A 603 -4.14 7.73 -38.63
C LEU A 603 -4.62 8.18 -37.25
N GLY A 604 -4.82 9.49 -37.08
CA GLY A 604 -5.52 10.07 -35.94
C GLY A 604 -7.02 10.15 -36.21
N TYR A 605 -7.66 11.25 -35.82
CA TYR A 605 -9.09 11.47 -36.02
C TYR A 605 -9.49 11.49 -37.51
N VAL A 606 -10.41 10.59 -37.88
CA VAL A 606 -11.03 10.55 -39.20
C VAL A 606 -12.53 10.83 -39.03
N SER A 607 -13.02 11.88 -39.67
CA SER A 607 -14.42 12.30 -39.66
C SER A 607 -15.07 12.19 -41.03
N ASN A 608 -16.28 12.74 -41.18
CA ASN A 608 -16.92 12.88 -42.47
C ASN A 608 -16.33 14.03 -43.32
N GLU A 609 -15.51 14.92 -42.74
CA GLU A 609 -15.02 16.14 -43.39
C GLU A 609 -13.50 16.21 -43.49
N GLU A 610 -12.79 15.52 -42.60
CA GLU A 610 -11.33 15.54 -42.54
C GLU A 610 -10.76 14.22 -42.01
N ALA A 611 -9.53 13.92 -42.43
CA ALA A 611 -8.68 12.90 -41.83
C ALA A 611 -7.38 13.54 -41.35
N LYS A 612 -7.01 13.33 -40.09
CA LYS A 612 -5.73 13.78 -39.52
C LYS A 612 -4.73 12.64 -39.53
N MET A 613 -3.52 12.93 -39.98
CA MET A 613 -2.40 11.98 -40.01
C MET A 613 -1.21 12.58 -39.26
N LEU A 614 -0.63 11.80 -38.34
CA LEU A 614 0.67 12.09 -37.75
C LEU A 614 1.73 11.41 -38.62
N LEU A 615 2.69 12.19 -39.10
CA LEU A 615 3.83 11.72 -39.86
C LEU A 615 5.08 11.92 -39.01
N ARG A 616 5.96 10.92 -38.94
CA ARG A 616 7.33 11.06 -38.44
C ARG A 616 8.31 10.74 -39.57
N GLU A 617 9.21 11.66 -39.87
CA GLU A 617 10.29 11.43 -40.84
C GLU A 617 11.57 12.12 -40.36
N PRO A 618 12.53 11.38 -39.77
CA PRO A 618 13.81 11.95 -39.34
C PRO A 618 14.80 12.18 -40.49
N ASP A 619 14.72 11.43 -41.59
CA ASP A 619 15.63 11.56 -42.72
C ASP A 619 15.26 12.77 -43.60
N GLN A 620 15.98 13.88 -43.39
CA GLN A 620 15.75 15.12 -44.13
C GLN A 620 16.00 14.99 -45.64
N THR A 621 16.71 13.94 -46.11
CA THR A 621 16.88 13.69 -47.55
C THR A 621 15.59 13.22 -48.24
N LYS A 622 14.61 12.75 -47.45
CA LYS A 622 13.28 12.35 -47.93
C LYS A 622 12.26 13.48 -47.89
N MET A 623 12.64 14.68 -47.45
CA MET A 623 11.76 15.85 -47.42
C MET A 623 11.73 16.56 -48.77
N PRO A 624 10.60 17.16 -49.18
CA PRO A 624 9.31 17.17 -48.49
C PRO A 624 8.57 15.82 -48.58
N VAL A 625 7.89 15.44 -47.52
CA VAL A 625 6.99 14.27 -47.53
C VAL A 625 5.62 14.71 -48.02
N THR A 626 5.21 14.25 -49.20
CA THR A 626 3.86 14.50 -49.73
C THR A 626 2.94 13.34 -49.39
N VAL A 627 1.65 13.63 -49.19
CA VAL A 627 0.59 12.65 -48.97
C VAL A 627 -0.38 12.73 -50.14
N GLU A 628 -0.56 11.63 -50.84
CA GLU A 628 -1.55 11.47 -51.90
C GLU A 628 -2.67 10.54 -51.41
N ILE A 629 -3.91 10.83 -51.82
CA ILE A 629 -5.06 9.96 -51.56
C ILE A 629 -5.80 9.62 -52.85
N ARG A 630 -6.53 8.51 -52.83
CA ARG A 630 -7.56 8.19 -53.82
C ARG A 630 -8.76 7.52 -53.17
N ILE A 631 -9.90 7.53 -53.87
CA ILE A 631 -11.10 6.79 -53.45
C ILE A 631 -10.91 5.34 -53.92
N ALA A 632 -10.84 4.41 -52.97
CA ALA A 632 -10.63 2.99 -53.25
C ALA A 632 -11.86 2.34 -53.90
N ASP A 633 -13.05 2.83 -53.56
CA ASP A 633 -14.34 2.32 -54.01
C ASP A 633 -15.07 3.30 -54.95
N ALA A 634 -14.30 3.97 -55.82
CA ALA A 634 -14.80 4.96 -56.77
C ALA A 634 -15.90 4.37 -57.69
N GLN A 635 -16.92 5.17 -57.98
CA GLN A 635 -18.03 4.83 -58.88
C GLN A 635 -17.97 5.68 -60.18
N PRO A 636 -17.34 5.19 -61.27
CA PRO A 636 -17.32 5.89 -62.55
C PRO A 636 -18.73 6.07 -63.16
N PRO A 637 -19.00 7.15 -63.92
CA PRO A 637 -18.07 8.21 -64.34
C PRO A 637 -17.99 9.40 -63.36
N PHE A 638 -18.76 9.39 -62.27
CA PHE A 638 -18.86 10.53 -61.36
C PHE A 638 -17.67 10.66 -60.40
N GLU A 639 -16.99 9.54 -60.14
CA GLU A 639 -15.80 9.44 -59.30
C GLU A 639 -14.69 8.70 -60.06
N ASP A 640 -13.45 9.17 -59.94
CA ASP A 640 -12.27 8.52 -60.51
C ASP A 640 -11.32 7.98 -59.42
N PRO A 641 -10.65 6.84 -59.66
CA PRO A 641 -9.71 6.24 -58.72
C PRO A 641 -8.29 6.84 -58.81
N ILE A 642 -8.15 8.08 -59.29
CA ILE A 642 -6.85 8.71 -59.55
C ILE A 642 -6.26 9.21 -58.22
N TRP A 643 -4.96 8.99 -58.04
CA TRP A 643 -4.18 9.56 -56.94
C TRP A 643 -4.11 11.07 -57.04
N ARG A 644 -4.42 11.76 -55.94
CA ARG A 644 -4.40 13.22 -55.84
C ARG A 644 -3.60 13.66 -54.64
N LEU A 645 -2.77 14.69 -54.82
CA LEU A 645 -2.08 15.34 -53.71
C LEU A 645 -3.10 15.89 -52.71
N ALA A 646 -2.96 15.49 -51.45
CA ALA A 646 -3.89 15.76 -50.38
C ALA A 646 -3.29 16.68 -49.30
N GLY A 647 -1.97 16.63 -49.14
CA GLY A 647 -1.21 17.43 -48.19
C GLY A 647 0.26 16.99 -48.16
N GLY A 648 1.01 17.45 -47.16
CA GLY A 648 2.40 17.07 -46.97
C GLY A 648 3.10 17.94 -45.93
N LEU A 649 4.34 17.58 -45.62
CA LEU A 649 5.23 18.30 -44.72
C LEU A 649 6.45 18.81 -45.49
N GLY A 650 6.76 20.09 -45.34
CA GLY A 650 7.91 20.73 -45.99
C GLY A 650 9.25 20.36 -45.33
N SER A 651 9.26 20.32 -44.00
CA SER A 651 10.41 19.94 -43.16
C SER A 651 9.91 19.41 -41.81
N THR A 652 10.77 18.68 -41.11
CA THR A 652 10.55 18.21 -39.73
C THR A 652 11.79 18.57 -38.88
N THR A 653 11.66 18.67 -37.56
CA THR A 653 12.78 19.08 -36.69
C THR A 653 12.91 18.17 -35.48
N SER A 654 14.09 18.11 -34.86
CA SER A 654 14.31 17.36 -33.63
C SER A 654 13.49 17.89 -32.45
N GLU A 655 13.07 19.16 -32.47
CA GLU A 655 12.23 19.76 -31.43
C GLU A 655 10.87 19.06 -31.30
N SER A 656 10.26 18.63 -32.42
CA SER A 656 9.01 17.85 -32.43
C SER A 656 9.25 16.33 -32.54
N ASP A 657 10.48 15.87 -32.28
CA ASP A 657 10.91 14.49 -32.57
C ASP A 657 10.64 14.05 -34.01
N PHE A 658 10.88 14.98 -34.93
CA PHE A 658 10.69 14.84 -36.37
C PHE A 658 9.25 14.50 -36.79
N THR A 659 8.27 14.89 -35.97
CA THR A 659 6.86 14.70 -36.26
C THR A 659 6.20 15.94 -36.86
N GLY A 660 5.13 15.72 -37.63
CA GLY A 660 4.25 16.77 -38.13
C GLY A 660 2.87 16.22 -38.48
N ILE A 661 1.90 17.11 -38.62
CA ILE A 661 0.49 16.73 -38.82
C ILE A 661 0.02 17.18 -40.19
N VAL A 662 -0.61 16.26 -40.90
CA VAL A 662 -1.29 16.54 -42.17
C VAL A 662 -2.79 16.37 -41.96
N THR A 663 -3.55 17.44 -42.21
CA THR A 663 -5.03 17.40 -42.18
C THR A 663 -5.55 17.38 -43.61
N ILE A 664 -6.24 16.30 -43.96
CA ILE A 664 -6.72 16.04 -45.32
C ILE A 664 -8.22 16.31 -45.38
N PRO A 665 -8.69 17.27 -46.20
CA PRO A 665 -10.12 17.51 -46.38
C PRO A 665 -10.79 16.41 -47.19
N LEU A 666 -11.93 15.93 -46.71
CA LEU A 666 -12.75 14.88 -47.32
C LEU A 666 -13.99 15.51 -47.95
N LYS A 667 -14.22 15.24 -49.23
CA LYS A 667 -15.23 15.94 -50.04
C LYS A 667 -16.61 15.27 -50.01
N PHE A 668 -16.68 13.98 -49.67
CA PHE A 668 -17.88 13.19 -49.87
C PHE A 668 -18.73 13.10 -48.62
N LYS A 669 -20.01 13.37 -48.85
CA LYS A 669 -21.07 13.41 -47.85
C LYS A 669 -21.42 12.04 -47.25
N ASN A 670 -21.13 10.97 -47.98
CA ASN A 670 -21.36 9.59 -47.56
C ASN A 670 -19.98 8.92 -47.32
N PRO A 671 -19.88 7.95 -46.40
CA PRO A 671 -18.65 7.21 -46.17
C PRO A 671 -18.01 6.69 -47.47
N ARG A 672 -16.69 6.83 -47.56
CA ARG A 672 -15.85 6.42 -48.68
C ARG A 672 -14.59 5.77 -48.14
N TRP A 673 -14.15 4.71 -48.81
CA TRP A 673 -12.85 4.14 -48.56
C TRP A 673 -11.80 4.96 -49.29
N TYR A 674 -10.78 5.38 -48.55
CA TYR A 674 -9.64 6.10 -49.08
C TYR A 674 -8.40 5.23 -48.93
N GLU A 675 -7.57 5.21 -49.96
CA GLU A 675 -6.19 4.75 -49.85
C GLU A 675 -5.29 5.98 -49.81
N TYR A 676 -4.25 5.92 -49.00
CA TYR A 676 -3.21 6.94 -48.95
C TYR A 676 -1.85 6.33 -49.29
N ARG A 677 -0.98 7.16 -49.86
CA ARG A 677 0.44 6.87 -50.02
C ARG A 677 1.27 8.12 -49.80
N THR A 678 2.50 7.95 -49.34
CA THR A 678 3.43 9.05 -49.12
C THR A 678 4.67 8.93 -50.00
N SER A 679 5.35 10.06 -50.28
CA SER A 679 6.59 10.06 -51.07
C SER A 679 7.74 9.29 -50.42
N ASN A 680 7.71 9.10 -49.10
CA ASN A 680 8.66 8.28 -48.33
C ASN A 680 8.20 6.81 -48.14
N ASN A 681 7.33 6.30 -49.02
CA ASN A 681 6.97 4.89 -49.14
C ASN A 681 6.12 4.30 -47.99
N HIS A 682 5.26 5.10 -47.36
CA HIS A 682 4.18 4.59 -46.51
C HIS A 682 2.87 4.52 -47.28
N THR A 683 2.05 3.51 -46.98
CA THR A 683 0.72 3.35 -47.57
C THR A 683 -0.25 2.83 -46.51
N GLY A 684 -1.55 3.02 -46.75
CA GLY A 684 -2.59 2.49 -45.90
C GLY A 684 -3.98 2.84 -46.42
N ARG A 685 -5.01 2.48 -45.66
CA ARG A 685 -6.40 2.68 -46.07
C ARG A 685 -7.24 3.12 -44.87
N PHE A 686 -8.20 4.01 -45.08
CA PHE A 686 -9.16 4.40 -44.04
C PHE A 686 -10.56 4.61 -44.62
N LEU A 687 -11.56 4.50 -43.76
CA LEU A 687 -12.95 4.78 -44.08
C LEU A 687 -13.34 6.13 -43.47
N SER A 688 -13.93 7.03 -44.26
CA SER A 688 -14.49 8.26 -43.69
C SER A 688 -15.72 7.96 -42.84
N ALA A 689 -15.85 8.64 -41.71
CA ALA A 689 -16.93 8.37 -40.76
C ALA A 689 -18.30 8.82 -41.33
N PRO A 690 -19.41 8.15 -40.96
CA PRO A 690 -20.75 8.66 -41.18
C PRO A 690 -20.97 9.98 -40.44
N ARG A 691 -21.84 10.84 -41.00
CA ARG A 691 -22.20 12.09 -40.34
C ARG A 691 -22.91 11.82 -39.02
N PRO A 692 -22.83 12.75 -38.05
CA PRO A 692 -23.63 12.70 -36.84
C PRO A 692 -25.12 12.40 -37.16
N GLY A 693 -25.69 11.44 -36.43
CA GLY A 693 -27.06 10.96 -36.57
C GLY A 693 -27.35 9.94 -37.68
N HIS A 694 -26.34 9.52 -38.46
CA HIS A 694 -26.57 8.67 -39.64
C HIS A 694 -25.78 7.35 -39.58
N LEU A 695 -26.45 6.24 -39.91
CA LEU A 695 -25.81 4.96 -40.21
C LEU A 695 -25.48 4.89 -41.71
N SER A 696 -24.56 4.00 -42.09
CA SER A 696 -24.10 3.84 -43.47
C SER A 696 -24.50 2.47 -44.02
N ASP A 697 -25.22 2.45 -45.15
CA ASP A 697 -25.54 1.21 -45.86
C ASP A 697 -24.28 0.48 -46.35
N LYS A 698 -23.19 1.23 -46.62
CA LYS A 698 -21.90 0.62 -46.98
C LYS A 698 -21.29 -0.21 -45.84
N MET A 699 -21.72 0.04 -44.61
CA MET A 699 -21.33 -0.72 -43.42
C MET A 699 -22.42 -1.70 -43.00
N GLY A 700 -23.35 -2.03 -43.91
CA GLY A 700 -24.50 -2.89 -43.60
C GLY A 700 -25.44 -2.30 -42.55
N GLY A 701 -25.52 -0.97 -42.44
CA GLY A 701 -26.31 -0.30 -41.42
C GLY A 701 -25.68 -0.32 -40.02
N LYS A 702 -24.38 -0.63 -39.91
CA LYS A 702 -23.66 -0.74 -38.64
C LYS A 702 -22.65 0.39 -38.44
N PHE A 703 -22.43 0.75 -37.18
CA PHE A 703 -21.37 1.65 -36.76
C PHE A 703 -20.50 0.94 -35.71
N THR A 704 -19.32 0.48 -36.13
CA THR A 704 -18.40 -0.26 -35.24
C THR A 704 -17.19 0.59 -34.85
N PHE A 705 -16.82 0.55 -33.57
CA PHE A 705 -15.55 1.07 -33.04
C PHE A 705 -15.00 0.12 -31.97
N LEU A 706 -13.70 0.25 -31.65
CA LEU A 706 -13.01 -0.61 -30.68
C LEU A 706 -12.58 0.19 -29.44
N SER A 707 -12.36 -0.50 -28.32
CA SER A 707 -11.73 0.10 -27.15
C SER A 707 -10.88 -0.87 -26.32
N THR A 708 -9.77 -0.37 -25.78
CA THR A 708 -8.83 -1.06 -24.88
C THR A 708 -7.83 -0.03 -24.27
N SER A 709 -6.86 -0.48 -23.49
CA SER A 709 -5.76 0.31 -22.87
C SER A 709 -4.58 -0.60 -22.55
N CYS A 710 -3.47 -0.04 -22.04
CA CYS A 710 -2.34 -0.78 -21.46
C CYS A 710 -1.55 -1.64 -22.49
N ILE A 711 -0.42 -1.10 -22.95
CA ILE A 711 0.58 -1.82 -23.76
C ILE A 711 1.93 -1.83 -23.03
N LEU A 712 2.34 -2.99 -22.54
CA LEU A 712 3.73 -3.24 -22.20
C LEU A 712 4.35 -4.16 -23.25
N PRO A 713 5.28 -3.65 -24.09
CA PRO A 713 5.93 -4.46 -25.10
C PRO A 713 6.65 -5.67 -24.50
N ARG A 714 6.61 -6.78 -25.24
CA ARG A 714 7.24 -8.05 -24.94
C ARG A 714 6.85 -8.62 -23.57
N PHE A 715 5.63 -8.33 -23.14
CA PHE A 715 5.07 -8.89 -21.93
C PHE A 715 3.80 -9.72 -22.24
N PRO A 716 3.67 -10.97 -21.74
CA PRO A 716 4.66 -11.74 -20.97
C PRO A 716 5.98 -11.98 -21.73
N TYR A 717 7.08 -12.02 -20.99
CA TYR A 717 8.42 -12.13 -21.58
C TYR A 717 8.61 -13.44 -22.35
N ASN A 718 9.03 -13.30 -23.61
CA ASN A 718 9.46 -14.40 -24.46
C ASN A 718 10.83 -14.07 -25.09
N PRO A 719 11.92 -14.82 -24.76
CA PRO A 719 13.25 -14.55 -25.29
C PRO A 719 13.34 -14.73 -26.82
N LEU A 720 12.46 -15.55 -27.39
CA LEU A 720 12.44 -15.86 -28.83
C LEU A 720 11.68 -14.82 -29.66
N ASP A 721 10.87 -13.97 -29.02
CA ASP A 721 10.12 -12.93 -29.71
C ASP A 721 10.97 -11.66 -29.91
N HIS A 722 10.54 -10.79 -30.83
CA HIS A 722 11.18 -9.49 -31.05
C HIS A 722 11.17 -8.66 -29.75
N ALA A 723 12.22 -7.85 -29.54
CA ALA A 723 12.36 -7.08 -28.31
C ALA A 723 11.22 -6.07 -28.06
N LEU A 724 10.57 -5.66 -29.16
CA LEU A 724 9.44 -4.73 -29.19
C LEU A 724 8.10 -5.42 -29.55
N ALA A 725 8.02 -6.74 -29.51
CA ALA A 725 6.81 -7.47 -29.89
C ALA A 725 5.61 -7.09 -29.01
N ILE A 726 4.42 -7.01 -29.58
CA ILE A 726 3.17 -6.74 -28.88
C ILE A 726 2.15 -7.80 -29.33
N PRO A 727 2.17 -9.02 -28.74
CA PRO A 727 1.27 -10.10 -29.11
C PRO A 727 -0.22 -9.73 -29.20
N GLY A 728 -0.69 -8.82 -28.34
CA GLY A 728 -2.05 -8.29 -28.38
C GLY A 728 -2.42 -7.61 -29.70
N LEU A 729 -1.48 -6.95 -30.37
CA LEU A 729 -1.69 -6.37 -31.70
C LEU A 729 -1.83 -7.44 -32.78
N ARG A 730 -1.22 -8.62 -32.61
CA ARG A 730 -1.43 -9.77 -33.53
C ARG A 730 -2.87 -10.25 -33.44
N HIS A 731 -3.37 -10.43 -32.22
CA HIS A 731 -4.77 -10.80 -31.98
C HIS A 731 -5.75 -9.78 -32.56
N LEU A 732 -5.44 -8.48 -32.40
CA LEU A 732 -6.23 -7.41 -32.99
C LEU A 732 -6.16 -7.42 -34.52
N ALA A 733 -4.97 -7.56 -35.11
CA ALA A 733 -4.77 -7.62 -36.56
C ALA A 733 -5.55 -8.78 -37.20
N ASP A 734 -5.57 -9.95 -36.54
CA ASP A 734 -6.32 -11.12 -37.02
C ASP A 734 -7.83 -10.87 -37.05
N LYS A 735 -8.37 -10.09 -36.10
CA LYS A 735 -9.81 -9.81 -35.97
C LYS A 735 -10.28 -8.56 -36.70
N LEU A 736 -9.42 -7.58 -36.89
CA LEU A 736 -9.78 -6.29 -37.47
C LEU A 736 -10.53 -6.38 -38.81
N PRO A 737 -10.15 -7.27 -39.77
CA PRO A 737 -10.88 -7.41 -41.04
C PRO A 737 -12.33 -7.86 -40.89
N GLU A 738 -12.66 -8.62 -39.84
CA GLU A 738 -14.02 -9.12 -39.57
C GLU A 738 -14.92 -8.03 -38.96
N LEU A 739 -14.34 -7.08 -38.21
CA LEU A 739 -15.07 -6.13 -37.38
C LEU A 739 -15.55 -4.88 -38.13
N SER A 740 -14.87 -4.53 -39.23
CA SER A 740 -15.12 -3.27 -39.96
C SER A 740 -15.12 -2.04 -39.03
N ALA A 741 -14.16 -1.99 -38.10
CA ALA A 741 -14.07 -0.90 -37.14
C ALA A 741 -13.61 0.40 -37.79
N GLN A 742 -14.21 1.52 -37.39
CA GLN A 742 -13.83 2.85 -37.89
C GLN A 742 -12.63 3.43 -37.15
N PHE A 743 -12.58 3.23 -35.84
CA PHE A 743 -11.48 3.70 -34.99
C PHE A 743 -11.32 2.84 -33.74
N MET A 744 -10.15 2.95 -33.13
CA MET A 744 -9.80 2.49 -31.79
C MET A 744 -9.83 3.67 -30.84
N LEU A 745 -10.59 3.55 -29.76
CA LEU A 745 -10.55 4.42 -28.60
C LEU A 745 -9.62 3.79 -27.55
N PHE A 746 -8.38 4.29 -27.50
CA PHE A 746 -7.35 3.78 -26.61
C PHE A 746 -7.29 4.60 -25.32
N LEU A 747 -7.55 3.96 -24.19
CA LEU A 747 -7.88 4.64 -22.93
C LEU A 747 -6.66 4.96 -22.05
N GLY A 748 -5.47 5.02 -22.66
CA GLY A 748 -4.21 5.34 -22.01
C GLY A 748 -3.34 4.13 -21.68
N ASP A 749 -2.20 4.38 -21.02
CA ASP A 749 -1.09 3.44 -20.87
C ASP A 749 -0.57 2.92 -22.22
N PHE A 750 -0.42 3.82 -23.20
CA PHE A 750 0.15 3.47 -24.50
C PHE A 750 1.64 3.14 -24.38
N ILE A 751 2.32 3.77 -23.42
CA ILE A 751 3.68 3.44 -23.00
C ILE A 751 3.69 3.19 -21.49
N TYR A 752 4.72 2.46 -21.03
CA TYR A 752 5.07 2.37 -19.61
C TYR A 752 6.46 2.98 -19.39
N ILE A 753 6.53 4.12 -18.72
CA ILE A 753 7.81 4.80 -18.45
C ILE A 753 8.60 4.18 -17.28
N ASP A 754 7.92 3.45 -16.40
CA ASP A 754 8.39 3.04 -15.07
C ASP A 754 8.39 1.52 -14.85
N VAL A 755 7.65 0.75 -15.66
CA VAL A 755 7.63 -0.71 -15.60
C VAL A 755 8.41 -1.31 -16.78
N PRO A 756 9.24 -2.35 -16.57
CA PRO A 756 9.62 -2.96 -15.29
C PRO A 756 10.71 -2.17 -14.55
N SER A 757 11.23 -1.07 -15.09
CA SER A 757 12.12 -0.15 -14.37
C SER A 757 12.12 1.20 -15.05
N ARG A 758 12.06 2.28 -14.26
CA ARG A 758 12.27 3.62 -14.78
C ARG A 758 13.75 3.88 -15.05
N PHE A 759 14.10 4.16 -16.31
CA PHE A 759 15.49 4.48 -16.70
C PHE A 759 15.79 5.98 -16.76
N GLY A 760 14.76 6.82 -16.87
CA GLY A 760 14.93 8.27 -16.99
C GLY A 760 13.63 9.06 -16.78
N LYS A 761 13.78 10.39 -16.81
CA LYS A 761 12.69 11.39 -16.68
C LYS A 761 12.79 12.50 -17.73
N SER A 762 13.75 12.40 -18.65
CA SER A 762 13.91 13.39 -19.72
C SER A 762 12.85 13.19 -20.80
N VAL A 763 12.53 14.25 -21.53
CA VAL A 763 11.64 14.23 -22.69
C VAL A 763 12.06 13.14 -23.70
N ASP A 764 13.37 13.00 -23.95
CA ASP A 764 13.91 11.99 -24.86
C ASP A 764 13.63 10.55 -24.42
N GLU A 765 13.56 10.30 -23.11
CA GLU A 765 13.23 8.98 -22.57
C GLU A 765 11.78 8.60 -22.91
N TYR A 766 10.83 9.52 -22.70
CA TYR A 766 9.43 9.31 -23.08
C TYR A 766 9.29 9.13 -24.60
N ARG A 767 9.96 9.99 -25.39
CA ARG A 767 9.96 9.89 -26.86
C ARG A 767 10.48 8.54 -27.34
N MET A 768 11.56 8.02 -26.75
CA MET A 768 12.07 6.68 -27.07
C MET A 768 11.02 5.60 -26.83
N GLN A 769 10.27 5.65 -25.71
CA GLN A 769 9.21 4.67 -25.43
C GLN A 769 8.09 4.73 -26.47
N TYR A 770 7.66 5.93 -26.89
CA TYR A 770 6.70 6.07 -27.98
C TYR A 770 7.23 5.48 -29.28
N ARG A 771 8.47 5.83 -29.67
CA ARG A 771 9.10 5.26 -30.86
C ARG A 771 9.19 3.74 -30.79
N GLN A 772 9.49 3.17 -29.63
CA GLN A 772 9.57 1.71 -29.44
C GLN A 772 8.22 1.01 -29.66
N VAL A 773 7.12 1.56 -29.17
CA VAL A 773 5.78 1.00 -29.43
C VAL A 773 5.45 1.09 -30.93
N TYR A 774 5.72 2.23 -31.58
CA TYR A 774 5.49 2.41 -33.01
C TYR A 774 6.44 1.60 -33.92
N ALA A 775 7.66 1.31 -33.45
CA ALA A 775 8.64 0.47 -34.12
C ALA A 775 8.38 -1.03 -33.93
N SER A 776 7.35 -1.40 -33.16
CA SER A 776 6.95 -2.79 -33.01
C SER A 776 6.64 -3.41 -34.38
N PRO A 777 7.14 -4.62 -34.67
CA PRO A 777 6.77 -5.33 -35.90
C PRO A 777 5.27 -5.64 -35.96
N ASP A 778 4.59 -5.66 -34.81
CA ASP A 778 3.17 -5.97 -34.71
C ASP A 778 2.27 -4.73 -34.90
N TRP A 779 2.86 -3.52 -34.98
CA TRP A 779 2.11 -2.26 -35.13
C TRP A 779 1.56 -2.05 -36.54
N ALA A 780 2.40 -2.29 -37.57
CA ALA A 780 2.07 -1.98 -38.96
C ALA A 780 0.77 -2.63 -39.47
N PRO A 781 0.46 -3.91 -39.17
CA PRO A 781 -0.79 -4.56 -39.62
C PRO A 781 -2.07 -3.89 -39.14
N VAL A 782 -2.02 -3.21 -37.98
CA VAL A 782 -3.19 -2.57 -37.36
C VAL A 782 -3.26 -1.08 -37.70
N ALA A 783 -2.15 -0.37 -37.53
CA ALA A 783 -2.14 1.09 -37.47
C ALA A 783 -2.25 1.81 -38.80
N GLN A 784 -1.88 1.14 -39.90
CA GLN A 784 -2.03 1.71 -41.25
C GLN A 784 -3.50 1.73 -41.70
N ASN A 785 -4.36 0.95 -41.04
CA ASN A 785 -5.74 0.69 -41.47
C ASN A 785 -6.81 1.05 -40.44
N LEU A 786 -6.41 1.47 -39.25
CA LEU A 786 -7.31 1.84 -38.15
C LEU A 786 -6.95 3.22 -37.64
N SER A 787 -7.95 4.09 -37.48
CA SER A 787 -7.81 5.36 -36.78
C SER A 787 -7.63 5.12 -35.28
N TRP A 788 -6.71 5.82 -34.64
CA TRP A 788 -6.50 5.73 -33.18
C TRP A 788 -6.77 7.07 -32.50
N ILE A 789 -7.56 7.03 -31.45
CA ILE A 789 -7.92 8.19 -30.63
C ILE A 789 -7.56 7.86 -29.18
N HIS A 790 -6.87 8.78 -28.49
CA HIS A 790 -6.26 8.49 -27.19
C HIS A 790 -6.78 9.36 -26.06
N VAL A 791 -6.81 8.79 -24.87
CA VAL A 791 -6.91 9.48 -23.58
C VAL A 791 -5.56 9.40 -22.86
N LEU A 792 -5.27 10.36 -21.98
CA LEU A 792 -4.07 10.35 -21.14
C LEU A 792 -4.30 9.49 -19.89
N ASP A 793 -3.32 8.67 -19.52
CA ASP A 793 -3.29 7.95 -18.24
C ASP A 793 -1.96 8.15 -17.51
N ASP A 794 -1.77 7.46 -16.40
CA ASP A 794 -0.64 7.67 -15.50
C ASP A 794 0.67 7.09 -16.03
N HIS A 795 0.72 5.94 -16.71
CA HIS A 795 2.00 5.40 -17.16
C HIS A 795 2.65 6.18 -18.31
N GLU A 796 1.90 7.09 -18.96
CA GLU A 796 2.48 8.15 -19.80
C GLU A 796 3.28 9.19 -19.00
N ILE A 797 3.11 9.28 -17.67
CA ILE A 797 3.74 10.26 -16.77
C ILE A 797 4.56 9.56 -15.68
N SER A 798 3.89 8.83 -14.80
CA SER A 798 4.39 7.99 -13.70
C SER A 798 3.18 7.28 -13.06
N ASN A 799 3.33 6.03 -12.65
CA ASN A 799 2.31 5.22 -11.96
C ASN A 799 1.61 5.99 -10.82
N ASP A 800 0.28 5.90 -10.78
CA ASP A 800 -0.66 6.57 -9.87
C ASP A 800 -0.54 8.13 -9.85
N TRP A 801 -0.17 8.78 -10.96
CA TRP A 801 0.13 10.23 -11.01
C TRP A 801 -0.99 11.15 -10.46
N ASP A 802 -0.81 11.74 -9.28
CA ASP A 802 -1.83 12.58 -8.59
C ASP A 802 -1.33 14.01 -8.27
N ALA A 803 -0.22 14.42 -8.91
CA ALA A 803 0.48 15.66 -8.62
C ALA A 803 0.18 16.79 -9.63
N SER A 804 -0.94 16.71 -10.34
CA SER A 804 -1.38 17.69 -11.34
C SER A 804 -0.27 18.02 -12.36
N ASN A 805 -0.02 19.29 -12.68
CA ASN A 805 0.94 19.73 -13.71
C ASN A 805 2.39 19.92 -13.20
N THR A 806 2.76 19.30 -12.08
CA THR A 806 4.06 19.49 -11.40
C THR A 806 5.11 18.43 -11.77
N GLY A 807 6.35 18.56 -11.27
CA GLY A 807 7.39 17.54 -11.41
C GLY A 807 7.69 17.12 -12.86
N VAL A 808 7.55 15.83 -13.15
CA VAL A 808 7.82 15.22 -14.47
C VAL A 808 6.72 15.46 -15.51
N TYR A 809 5.57 16.05 -15.12
CA TYR A 809 4.40 16.19 -15.98
C TYR A 809 4.72 16.85 -17.32
N GLN A 810 5.45 17.97 -17.33
CA GLN A 810 5.76 18.68 -18.57
C GLN A 810 6.65 17.85 -19.51
N ALA A 811 7.58 17.07 -18.95
CA ALA A 811 8.44 16.20 -19.73
C ALA A 811 7.70 14.99 -20.34
N ALA A 812 6.59 14.59 -19.71
CA ALA A 812 5.74 13.47 -20.10
C ALA A 812 4.65 13.86 -21.10
N VAL A 813 3.95 14.97 -20.85
CA VAL A 813 2.76 15.39 -21.61
C VAL A 813 3.13 16.03 -22.95
N GLU A 814 4.32 16.62 -23.10
CA GLU A 814 4.77 17.10 -24.42
C GLU A 814 4.89 15.93 -25.42
N PRO A 815 5.61 14.83 -25.14
CA PRO A 815 5.64 13.66 -26.02
C PRO A 815 4.25 13.06 -26.27
N TRP A 816 3.40 12.97 -25.25
CA TRP A 816 2.03 12.50 -25.44
C TRP A 816 1.23 13.42 -26.38
N ALA A 817 1.35 14.74 -26.25
CA ALA A 817 0.72 15.70 -27.16
C ALA A 817 1.20 15.51 -28.60
N THR A 818 2.51 15.40 -28.76
CA THR A 818 3.18 15.22 -30.05
C THR A 818 2.77 13.91 -30.74
N TYR A 819 2.78 12.79 -30.02
CA TYR A 819 2.49 11.47 -30.58
C TYR A 819 1.02 11.10 -30.64
N GLN A 820 0.19 11.67 -29.76
CA GLN A 820 -1.20 11.26 -29.56
C GLN A 820 -2.19 12.42 -29.71
N ALA A 821 -2.07 13.42 -28.83
CA ALA A 821 -3.15 14.37 -28.57
C ALA A 821 -3.38 15.40 -29.69
N ASN A 822 -2.35 15.74 -30.46
CA ASN A 822 -2.48 16.75 -31.51
C ASN A 822 -3.27 16.26 -32.74
N VAL A 823 -3.36 14.93 -32.94
CA VAL A 823 -4.18 14.31 -33.99
C VAL A 823 -5.49 13.72 -33.47
N ASN A 824 -5.81 13.93 -32.19
CA ASN A 824 -7.11 13.60 -31.62
C ASN A 824 -8.24 14.44 -32.24
N PRO A 825 -9.50 14.08 -31.92
CA PRO A 825 -10.67 14.88 -32.27
C PRO A 825 -10.57 16.34 -31.78
N PRO A 826 -11.49 17.20 -32.22
CA PRO A 826 -11.57 18.55 -31.69
C PRO A 826 -11.78 18.59 -30.16
N LYS A 827 -11.14 19.56 -29.49
CA LYS A 827 -11.27 19.83 -28.04
C LYS A 827 -12.72 20.10 -27.66
N ALA A 828 -13.14 19.77 -26.44
CA ALA A 828 -14.53 19.98 -26.02
C ALA A 828 -14.95 21.46 -26.08
N LEU A 829 -16.26 21.68 -26.23
CA LEU A 829 -16.86 23.02 -26.15
C LEU A 829 -16.90 23.46 -24.69
N ARG A 830 -16.59 24.74 -24.46
CA ARG A 830 -16.70 25.36 -23.15
C ARG A 830 -18.17 25.46 -22.75
N ALA A 831 -18.47 25.11 -21.50
CA ALA A 831 -19.79 25.26 -20.90
C ALA A 831 -20.36 26.68 -21.11
N GLY A 832 -21.67 26.75 -21.36
CA GLY A 832 -22.37 28.01 -21.66
C GLY A 832 -22.07 28.62 -23.04
N THR A 833 -21.29 27.94 -23.89
CA THR A 833 -20.97 28.42 -25.25
C THR A 833 -21.37 27.39 -26.31
N ASN A 834 -21.75 27.87 -27.50
CA ASN A 834 -22.13 26.98 -28.60
C ASN A 834 -20.97 26.64 -29.55
N ASN A 835 -19.94 27.48 -29.61
CA ASN A 835 -18.86 27.35 -30.61
C ASN A 835 -17.45 27.60 -30.05
N VAL A 836 -17.30 27.92 -28.77
CA VAL A 836 -15.99 28.21 -28.18
C VAL A 836 -15.41 26.93 -27.61
N ARG A 837 -14.21 26.57 -28.05
CA ARG A 837 -13.45 25.43 -27.52
C ARG A 837 -12.34 25.94 -26.60
N SER A 838 -12.02 25.20 -25.54
CA SER A 838 -10.86 25.52 -24.72
C SER A 838 -9.57 25.38 -25.54
N LYS A 839 -8.68 26.38 -25.46
CA LYS A 839 -7.43 26.38 -26.24
C LYS A 839 -6.38 25.44 -25.67
N ASP A 840 -6.36 25.29 -24.34
CA ASP A 840 -5.29 24.58 -23.63
C ASP A 840 -5.81 23.31 -22.93
N SER A 841 -7.05 22.89 -23.20
CA SER A 841 -7.60 21.65 -22.64
C SER A 841 -6.97 20.39 -23.25
N THR A 842 -6.95 19.33 -22.45
CA THR A 842 -6.53 17.97 -22.82
C THR A 842 -7.72 17.00 -22.98
N TRP A 843 -8.95 17.52 -22.89
CA TRP A 843 -10.19 16.75 -23.10
C TRP A 843 -10.90 17.12 -24.41
N TYR A 844 -11.58 16.14 -24.99
CA TYR A 844 -12.10 16.20 -26.36
C TYR A 844 -13.57 15.81 -26.43
N ALA A 845 -14.29 16.34 -27.42
CA ALA A 845 -15.65 15.91 -27.68
C ALA A 845 -15.98 15.96 -29.17
N PHE A 846 -16.61 14.90 -29.67
CA PHE A 846 -17.01 14.78 -31.07
C PHE A 846 -18.27 13.93 -31.21
N ALA A 847 -18.88 13.95 -32.39
CA ALA A 847 -20.03 13.10 -32.72
C ALA A 847 -19.81 12.45 -34.08
N GLN A 848 -20.11 11.17 -34.19
CA GLN A 848 -19.97 10.38 -35.42
C GLN A 848 -21.00 9.26 -35.44
N GLY A 849 -21.63 9.08 -36.59
CA GLY A 849 -22.72 8.13 -36.74
C GLY A 849 -23.80 8.31 -35.66
N PRO A 850 -24.29 7.23 -35.02
CA PRO A 850 -25.38 7.28 -34.04
C PRO A 850 -24.94 7.67 -32.61
N ALA A 851 -23.70 8.12 -32.41
CA ALA A 851 -23.12 8.36 -31.09
C ALA A 851 -22.40 9.71 -30.98
N SER A 852 -22.42 10.28 -29.77
CA SER A 852 -21.51 11.36 -29.36
C SER A 852 -20.54 10.85 -28.29
N PHE A 853 -19.33 11.41 -28.31
CA PHE A 853 -18.20 10.97 -27.50
C PHE A 853 -17.64 12.13 -26.68
N PHE A 854 -17.30 11.85 -25.43
CA PHE A 854 -16.54 12.75 -24.56
C PHE A 854 -15.33 12.01 -23.99
N LEU A 855 -14.15 12.56 -24.21
CA LEU A 855 -12.88 11.97 -23.80
C LEU A 855 -12.33 12.77 -22.63
N MET A 856 -12.28 12.14 -21.47
CA MET A 856 -11.83 12.76 -20.23
C MET A 856 -10.31 12.86 -20.16
N ASP A 857 -9.83 13.65 -19.21
CA ASP A 857 -8.47 13.65 -18.71
C ASP A 857 -8.62 13.48 -17.20
N THR A 858 -8.26 12.30 -16.73
CA THR A 858 -8.42 11.88 -15.33
C THR A 858 -7.10 11.96 -14.56
N ARG A 859 -6.07 12.64 -15.09
CA ARG A 859 -4.74 12.71 -14.47
C ARG A 859 -4.23 14.14 -14.27
N SER A 860 -4.46 15.04 -15.21
CA SER A 860 -3.83 16.37 -15.22
C SER A 860 -4.39 17.32 -14.16
N TYR A 861 -5.67 17.17 -13.83
CA TYR A 861 -6.42 18.14 -13.01
C TYR A 861 -6.91 17.56 -11.69
N ARG A 862 -6.69 16.26 -11.45
CA ARG A 862 -7.19 15.60 -10.25
C ARG A 862 -6.50 16.08 -8.98
N SER A 863 -7.25 16.02 -7.89
CA SER A 863 -6.75 16.15 -6.53
C SER A 863 -5.86 14.97 -6.17
N ARG A 864 -5.02 15.15 -5.14
CA ARG A 864 -4.18 14.07 -4.62
C ARG A 864 -5.03 12.89 -4.16
N ASN A 865 -4.59 11.67 -4.46
CA ASN A 865 -5.28 10.42 -4.11
C ASN A 865 -5.49 10.27 -2.60
N LYS A 866 -4.59 10.85 -1.79
CA LYS A 866 -4.63 10.82 -0.32
C LYS A 866 -5.74 11.68 0.31
N VAL A 867 -6.37 12.57 -0.45
CA VAL A 867 -7.52 13.36 0.04
C VAL A 867 -8.69 12.39 0.32
N PRO A 868 -9.46 12.56 1.42
CA PRO A 868 -10.58 11.68 1.75
C PRO A 868 -11.62 11.57 0.61
N PHE A 869 -12.27 10.41 0.48
CA PHE A 869 -13.13 10.12 -0.68
C PHE A 869 -14.42 10.95 -0.74
N GLU A 870 -14.91 11.37 0.42
CA GLU A 870 -16.14 12.15 0.60
C GLU A 870 -15.88 13.65 0.77
N ASP A 871 -14.65 14.10 0.54
CA ASP A 871 -14.32 15.53 0.58
C ASP A 871 -14.96 16.25 -0.62
N ASP A 872 -15.75 17.29 -0.35
CA ASP A 872 -16.51 18.04 -1.36
C ASP A 872 -15.61 18.76 -2.39
N GLU A 873 -14.37 19.07 -2.00
CA GLU A 873 -13.39 19.74 -2.86
C GLU A 873 -12.52 18.74 -3.64
N LYS A 874 -12.63 17.43 -3.34
CA LYS A 874 -11.88 16.40 -4.08
C LYS A 874 -12.48 16.19 -5.47
N THR A 875 -11.66 16.44 -6.48
CA THR A 875 -12.06 16.38 -7.89
C THR A 875 -11.12 15.51 -8.70
N MET A 876 -11.66 14.73 -9.64
CA MET A 876 -10.94 13.98 -10.67
C MET A 876 -10.69 14.85 -11.90
N LEU A 877 -11.68 15.63 -12.32
CA LEU A 877 -11.63 16.39 -13.59
C LEU A 877 -11.13 17.82 -13.43
N GLY A 878 -11.12 18.36 -12.21
CA GLY A 878 -11.03 19.80 -12.00
C GLY A 878 -12.33 20.52 -12.40
N ALA A 879 -12.46 21.78 -11.98
CA ALA A 879 -13.70 22.54 -12.14
C ALA A 879 -14.10 22.78 -13.61
N GLU A 880 -13.16 23.20 -14.47
CA GLU A 880 -13.47 23.56 -15.86
C GLU A 880 -13.94 22.36 -16.69
N GLN A 881 -13.22 21.24 -16.59
CA GLN A 881 -13.58 20.03 -17.33
C GLN A 881 -14.88 19.41 -16.80
N LEU A 882 -15.11 19.42 -15.49
CA LEU A 882 -16.37 18.96 -14.91
C LEU A 882 -17.54 19.77 -15.48
N GLU A 883 -17.42 21.09 -15.54
CA GLU A 883 -18.46 21.97 -16.09
C GLU A 883 -18.74 21.66 -17.58
N ASP A 884 -17.69 21.54 -18.39
CA ASP A 884 -17.78 21.18 -19.81
C ASP A 884 -18.43 19.81 -20.01
N PHE A 885 -18.10 18.84 -19.16
CA PHE A 885 -18.61 17.49 -19.23
C PHE A 885 -20.09 17.41 -18.85
N LEU A 886 -20.50 18.07 -17.76
CA LEU A 886 -21.90 18.15 -17.35
C LEU A 886 -22.74 18.88 -18.40
N ALA A 887 -22.21 19.97 -18.98
CA ALA A 887 -22.87 20.68 -20.08
C ALA A 887 -23.03 19.78 -21.32
N TRP A 888 -22.03 18.95 -21.64
CA TRP A 888 -22.11 17.99 -22.75
C TRP A 888 -23.16 16.89 -22.51
N LEU A 889 -23.27 16.36 -21.27
CA LEU A 889 -24.32 15.40 -20.90
C LEU A 889 -25.73 16.01 -21.00
N ALA A 890 -25.87 17.28 -20.58
CA ALA A 890 -27.12 18.03 -20.64
C ALA A 890 -27.55 18.38 -22.07
N ARG A 891 -26.58 18.59 -22.98
CA ARG A 891 -26.85 19.08 -24.34
C ARG A 891 -27.67 18.09 -25.16
N PRO A 892 -28.80 18.54 -25.78
CA PRO A 892 -29.53 17.76 -26.77
C PRO A 892 -28.65 17.37 -27.96
N GLU A 893 -28.77 16.15 -28.43
CA GLU A 893 -28.02 15.67 -29.59
C GLU A 893 -28.83 15.80 -30.89
N PRO A 894 -28.17 15.95 -32.06
CA PRO A 894 -28.82 15.87 -33.36
C PRO A 894 -29.68 14.62 -33.53
N ARG A 895 -30.73 14.73 -34.35
CA ARG A 895 -31.63 13.62 -34.67
C ARG A 895 -30.83 12.41 -35.20
N GLY A 896 -31.09 11.24 -34.62
CA GLY A 896 -30.45 9.98 -34.97
C GLY A 896 -29.30 9.57 -34.03
N ILE A 897 -28.79 10.48 -33.20
CA ILE A 897 -27.86 10.11 -32.13
C ILE A 897 -28.67 9.62 -30.92
N ARG A 898 -28.37 8.41 -30.46
CA ARG A 898 -29.03 7.77 -29.31
C ARG A 898 -28.06 7.34 -28.21
N TRP A 899 -26.76 7.49 -28.43
CA TRP A 899 -25.72 7.07 -27.49
C TRP A 899 -24.79 8.23 -27.13
N LYS A 900 -24.56 8.42 -25.82
CA LYS A 900 -23.50 9.25 -25.26
C LYS A 900 -22.45 8.33 -24.67
N ILE A 901 -21.24 8.37 -25.23
CA ILE A 901 -20.14 7.49 -24.88
C ILE A 901 -19.04 8.30 -24.20
N VAL A 902 -18.61 7.88 -23.02
CA VAL A 902 -17.64 8.57 -22.19
C VAL A 902 -16.38 7.72 -22.14
N ALA A 903 -15.23 8.30 -22.46
CA ALA A 903 -13.93 7.66 -22.35
C ALA A 903 -13.23 8.17 -21.07
N SER A 904 -12.96 7.26 -20.14
CA SER A 904 -12.19 7.51 -18.91
C SER A 904 -10.96 6.62 -18.93
N SER A 905 -9.80 7.08 -18.43
CA SER A 905 -8.64 6.20 -18.34
C SER A 905 -8.81 5.17 -17.23
N VAL A 906 -9.32 5.62 -16.07
CA VAL A 906 -9.58 4.77 -14.90
C VAL A 906 -11.05 4.30 -14.81
N PRO A 907 -11.34 3.17 -14.15
CA PRO A 907 -12.70 2.70 -13.93
C PRO A 907 -13.57 3.66 -13.12
N PHE A 908 -14.79 3.85 -13.59
CA PHE A 908 -15.87 4.57 -12.95
C PHE A 908 -16.49 3.78 -11.78
N THR A 909 -16.49 2.44 -11.84
CA THR A 909 -17.00 1.62 -10.73
C THR A 909 -16.12 1.67 -9.48
N LYS A 910 -16.77 1.61 -8.31
CA LYS A 910 -16.13 1.42 -6.99
C LYS A 910 -15.90 -0.06 -6.61
N ASN A 911 -16.32 -1.01 -7.46
CA ASN A 911 -16.21 -2.45 -7.17
C ASN A 911 -14.79 -3.02 -7.28
N TRP A 912 -13.78 -2.23 -7.63
CA TRP A 912 -12.38 -2.61 -7.46
C TRP A 912 -11.80 -2.00 -6.17
N PRO A 913 -11.81 -2.72 -5.03
CA PRO A 913 -11.35 -2.20 -3.74
C PRO A 913 -9.82 -2.02 -3.66
N VAL A 914 -9.06 -2.67 -4.54
CA VAL A 914 -7.59 -2.55 -4.58
C VAL A 914 -7.23 -1.20 -5.20
N ASN A 915 -6.38 -0.38 -4.58
CA ASN A 915 -6.02 0.96 -5.10
C ASN A 915 -7.23 1.85 -5.48
N VAL A 916 -8.36 1.71 -4.78
CA VAL A 916 -9.61 2.44 -5.07
C VAL A 916 -9.45 3.96 -5.03
N GLN A 917 -8.46 4.46 -4.29
CA GLN A 917 -8.11 5.89 -4.21
C GLN A 917 -7.68 6.50 -5.55
N ASP A 918 -7.21 5.68 -6.50
CA ASP A 918 -6.72 6.11 -7.81
C ASP A 918 -7.81 6.13 -8.89
N THR A 919 -8.89 5.37 -8.68
CA THR A 919 -10.05 5.31 -9.59
C THR A 919 -11.19 6.20 -9.13
N TRP A 920 -12.29 6.28 -9.89
CA TRP A 920 -13.47 7.06 -9.49
C TRP A 920 -14.11 6.61 -8.16
N GLY A 921 -13.83 5.39 -7.70
CA GLY A 921 -14.22 4.93 -6.36
C GLY A 921 -13.61 5.76 -5.22
N GLY A 922 -12.52 6.50 -5.49
CA GLY A 922 -11.89 7.43 -4.58
C GLY A 922 -12.42 8.88 -4.65
N PHE A 923 -13.36 9.18 -5.55
CA PHE A 923 -13.87 10.52 -5.85
C PHE A 923 -15.42 10.55 -5.78
N LEU A 924 -15.96 10.09 -4.64
CA LEU A 924 -17.39 9.72 -4.53
C LEU A 924 -18.36 10.91 -4.70
N VAL A 925 -17.98 12.12 -4.28
CA VAL A 925 -18.82 13.31 -4.39
C VAL A 925 -18.97 13.73 -5.86
N GLU A 926 -17.86 13.91 -6.58
CA GLU A 926 -17.90 14.27 -8.00
C GLU A 926 -18.51 13.15 -8.86
N ARG A 927 -18.20 11.89 -8.55
CA ARG A 927 -18.80 10.71 -9.20
C ARG A 927 -20.32 10.72 -9.09
N ARG A 928 -20.88 11.07 -7.93
CA ARG A 928 -22.34 11.16 -7.72
C ARG A 928 -22.97 12.24 -8.61
N LYS A 929 -22.38 13.44 -8.66
CA LYS A 929 -22.83 14.54 -9.54
C LYS A 929 -22.89 14.11 -11.00
N ILE A 930 -21.88 13.35 -11.44
CA ILE A 930 -21.81 12.81 -12.79
C ILE A 930 -22.91 11.75 -13.03
N LEU A 931 -23.13 10.83 -12.08
CA LEU A 931 -24.19 9.82 -12.20
C LEU A 931 -25.58 10.44 -12.36
N GLU A 932 -25.89 11.46 -11.56
CA GLU A 932 -27.15 12.21 -11.67
C GLU A 932 -27.31 12.82 -13.06
N ALA A 933 -26.26 13.46 -13.60
CA ALA A 933 -26.28 14.02 -14.96
C ALA A 933 -26.39 12.96 -16.06
N MET A 934 -25.85 11.75 -15.83
CA MET A 934 -25.99 10.62 -16.75
C MET A 934 -27.42 10.07 -16.73
N TRP A 935 -28.03 9.92 -15.56
CA TRP A 935 -29.43 9.50 -15.43
C TRP A 935 -30.40 10.53 -16.02
N ASP A 936 -30.09 11.82 -15.89
CA ASP A 936 -30.80 12.89 -16.58
C ASP A 936 -30.76 12.73 -18.10
N ALA A 937 -29.59 12.41 -18.67
CA ALA A 937 -29.47 12.10 -20.09
C ALA A 937 -30.25 10.84 -20.47
N GLY A 938 -30.21 9.81 -19.61
CA GLY A 938 -30.98 8.58 -19.73
C GLY A 938 -32.49 8.81 -19.78
N ALA A 939 -33.02 9.64 -18.88
CA ALA A 939 -34.44 10.00 -18.83
C ALA A 939 -34.90 10.77 -20.09
N ARG A 940 -33.99 11.46 -20.79
CA ARG A 940 -34.23 12.08 -22.10
C ARG A 940 -34.16 11.10 -23.28
N GLY A 941 -33.96 9.81 -23.02
CA GLY A 941 -33.90 8.75 -24.02
C GLY A 941 -32.50 8.47 -24.61
N MET A 942 -31.44 8.90 -23.93
CA MET A 942 -30.06 8.60 -24.35
C MET A 942 -29.53 7.34 -23.66
N GLY A 943 -28.91 6.42 -24.40
CA GLY A 943 -28.06 5.40 -23.80
C GLY A 943 -26.72 6.02 -23.36
N VAL A 944 -26.34 5.85 -22.10
CA VAL A 944 -25.05 6.35 -21.57
C VAL A 944 -24.11 5.18 -21.28
N LEU A 945 -22.95 5.21 -21.91
CA LEU A 945 -21.92 4.18 -21.81
C LEU A 945 -20.58 4.80 -21.42
N ILE A 946 -19.97 4.31 -20.33
CA ILE A 946 -18.60 4.63 -19.93
C ILE A 946 -17.67 3.51 -20.41
N LEU A 947 -16.55 3.90 -21.00
CA LEU A 947 -15.46 3.01 -21.41
C LEU A 947 -14.25 3.35 -20.56
N SER A 948 -13.65 2.33 -19.93
CA SER A 948 -12.51 2.51 -19.01
C SER A 948 -11.42 1.44 -19.15
N GLY A 949 -10.22 1.75 -18.66
CA GLY A 949 -9.00 0.96 -18.75
C GLY A 949 -8.35 0.62 -17.41
N ASP A 950 -7.01 0.69 -17.36
CA ASP A 950 -6.13 0.67 -16.17
C ASP A 950 -6.00 -0.69 -15.42
N ARG A 951 -7.11 -1.41 -15.14
CA ARG A 951 -7.09 -2.53 -14.18
C ARG A 951 -6.44 -3.86 -14.63
N HIS A 952 -6.01 -3.96 -15.88
CA HIS A 952 -5.56 -5.20 -16.54
C HIS A 952 -6.56 -6.37 -16.44
N GLU A 953 -7.83 -6.06 -16.25
CA GLU A 953 -8.93 -6.99 -16.05
C GLU A 953 -10.15 -6.50 -16.84
N PHE A 954 -11.12 -7.39 -17.09
CA PHE A 954 -12.37 -7.02 -17.72
C PHE A 954 -13.52 -7.01 -16.71
N ALA A 955 -14.31 -5.93 -16.67
CA ALA A 955 -15.61 -5.92 -16.00
C ALA A 955 -16.65 -5.08 -16.76
N ALA A 956 -17.90 -5.51 -16.66
CA ALA A 956 -19.07 -4.75 -17.08
C ALA A 956 -19.92 -4.44 -15.85
N THR A 957 -20.27 -3.17 -15.67
CA THR A 957 -21.00 -2.65 -14.51
C THR A 957 -22.22 -1.86 -14.98
N LYS A 958 -23.35 -1.99 -14.27
CA LYS A 958 -24.55 -1.18 -14.45
C LYS A 958 -24.70 -0.24 -13.25
N PHE A 959 -25.06 1.02 -13.51
CA PHE A 959 -25.34 2.03 -12.50
C PHE A 959 -26.83 2.41 -12.54
N PRO A 960 -27.71 1.64 -11.86
CA PRO A 960 -29.11 1.99 -11.78
C PRO A 960 -29.34 3.28 -10.98
N PRO A 961 -30.32 4.11 -11.34
CA PRO A 961 -30.76 5.18 -10.44
C PRO A 961 -31.38 4.60 -9.16
N PRO A 962 -31.37 5.34 -8.04
CA PRO A 962 -32.01 4.89 -6.80
C PRO A 962 -33.49 4.56 -7.00
N ALA A 963 -33.99 3.51 -6.36
CA ALA A 963 -35.33 2.95 -6.60
C ALA A 963 -36.47 3.97 -6.39
N ASP A 964 -36.32 4.89 -5.43
CA ASP A 964 -37.32 5.92 -5.09
C ASP A 964 -37.02 7.30 -5.74
N SER A 965 -36.13 7.34 -6.73
CA SER A 965 -35.79 8.59 -7.43
C SER A 965 -36.76 8.90 -8.58
N HIS A 966 -36.65 10.10 -9.14
CA HIS A 966 -37.47 10.54 -10.27
C HIS A 966 -37.01 9.97 -11.63
N TRP A 967 -35.84 9.34 -11.69
CA TRP A 967 -35.32 8.73 -12.92
C TRP A 967 -35.87 7.32 -13.11
N PRO A 968 -36.32 6.95 -14.32
CA PRO A 968 -36.77 5.59 -14.59
C PRO A 968 -35.59 4.62 -14.59
N ALA A 969 -35.83 3.34 -14.28
CA ALA A 969 -34.79 2.30 -14.32
C ALA A 969 -34.12 2.13 -15.71
N SER A 970 -34.81 2.55 -16.78
CA SER A 970 -34.26 2.60 -18.15
C SER A 970 -33.16 3.65 -18.33
N ALA A 971 -33.06 4.64 -17.43
CA ALA A 971 -32.02 5.68 -17.47
C ALA A 971 -30.65 5.19 -16.95
N ALA A 972 -30.53 3.93 -16.55
CA ALA A 972 -29.28 3.39 -16.00
C ALA A 972 -28.10 3.54 -16.97
N ALA A 973 -27.00 4.10 -16.47
CA ALA A 973 -25.73 4.13 -17.20
C ALA A 973 -25.01 2.78 -17.09
N HIS A 974 -24.14 2.49 -18.05
CA HIS A 974 -23.36 1.26 -18.09
C HIS A 974 -21.88 1.58 -18.24
N GLU A 975 -21.01 0.80 -17.62
CA GLU A 975 -19.57 0.83 -17.84
C GLU A 975 -19.09 -0.49 -18.42
N ILE A 976 -18.17 -0.39 -19.37
CA ILE A 976 -17.41 -1.49 -19.92
C ILE A 976 -15.92 -1.17 -19.74
N SER A 977 -15.31 -1.76 -18.71
CA SER A 977 -13.89 -1.62 -18.41
C SER A 977 -13.11 -2.76 -19.07
N THR A 978 -12.27 -2.45 -20.06
CA THR A 978 -11.55 -3.45 -20.86
C THR A 978 -10.06 -3.14 -20.95
N SER A 979 -9.25 -3.92 -20.24
CA SER A 979 -7.80 -3.91 -20.33
C SER A 979 -7.22 -5.28 -19.98
N PRO A 980 -5.98 -5.61 -20.37
CA PRO A 980 -5.04 -4.82 -21.16
C PRO A 980 -5.00 -5.26 -22.64
N LEU A 981 -4.57 -4.42 -23.57
CA LEU A 981 -4.30 -4.86 -24.94
C LEU A 981 -3.11 -5.81 -24.96
N ASN A 982 -2.05 -5.53 -24.17
CA ASN A 982 -0.89 -6.41 -24.05
C ASN A 982 -0.16 -6.23 -22.71
N GLN A 983 -0.46 -7.06 -21.71
CA GLN A 983 0.13 -7.01 -20.37
C GLN A 983 -0.13 -8.33 -19.61
N PHE A 984 0.19 -8.41 -18.30
CA PHE A 984 -0.24 -9.53 -17.45
C PHE A 984 -1.74 -9.48 -17.15
N ALA A 985 -2.31 -10.65 -16.86
CA ALA A 985 -3.58 -10.74 -16.17
C ALA A 985 -3.32 -10.83 -14.66
N SER A 986 -4.18 -10.20 -13.85
CA SER A 986 -4.09 -10.37 -12.39
C SER A 986 -4.23 -11.86 -12.02
N PRO A 987 -3.30 -12.43 -11.24
CA PRO A 987 -3.34 -13.86 -10.88
C PRO A 987 -4.49 -14.19 -9.93
N PHE A 988 -5.13 -13.19 -9.32
CA PHE A 988 -6.24 -13.36 -8.39
C PHE A 988 -7.38 -12.39 -8.75
N PRO A 989 -8.65 -12.84 -8.72
CA PRO A 989 -9.81 -11.97 -8.82
C PRO A 989 -9.76 -10.79 -7.84
N THR A 990 -9.87 -9.55 -8.33
CA THR A 990 -9.86 -8.33 -7.50
C THR A 990 -11.20 -7.56 -7.50
N TYR A 991 -12.08 -7.80 -8.46
CA TYR A 991 -13.40 -7.13 -8.53
C TYR A 991 -14.40 -7.75 -7.55
N ARG A 992 -15.05 -6.93 -6.71
CA ARG A 992 -16.02 -7.36 -5.70
C ARG A 992 -17.21 -6.40 -5.62
N GLN A 993 -18.41 -6.91 -5.88
CA GLN A 993 -19.65 -6.18 -5.61
C GLN A 993 -19.92 -6.16 -4.10
N THR A 994 -20.21 -4.99 -3.56
CA THR A 994 -20.45 -4.78 -2.11
C THR A 994 -21.81 -4.15 -1.80
N ASP A 995 -22.46 -3.55 -2.78
CA ASP A 995 -23.78 -2.93 -2.66
C ASP A 995 -24.59 -3.10 -3.97
N GLU A 996 -25.69 -2.35 -4.08
CA GLU A 996 -26.60 -2.34 -5.23
C GLU A 996 -26.46 -1.07 -6.09
N GLU A 997 -25.49 -0.19 -5.79
CA GLU A 997 -25.25 1.03 -6.59
C GLU A 997 -24.43 0.72 -7.85
N ASP A 998 -23.43 -0.15 -7.71
CA ASP A 998 -22.55 -0.61 -8.78
C ASP A 998 -22.84 -2.09 -9.08
N VAL A 999 -23.82 -2.35 -9.95
CA VAL A 999 -24.30 -3.70 -10.22
C VAL A 999 -23.40 -4.40 -11.22
N LYS A 1000 -22.71 -5.46 -10.78
CA LYS A 1000 -21.84 -6.26 -11.66
C LYS A 1000 -22.66 -7.03 -12.68
N LEU A 1001 -22.39 -6.82 -13.97
CA LEU A 1001 -22.96 -7.61 -15.07
C LEU A 1001 -22.05 -8.79 -15.42
N LYS A 1002 -20.76 -8.53 -15.60
CA LYS A 1002 -19.77 -9.55 -15.96
C LYS A 1002 -18.39 -9.18 -15.44
N TYR A 1003 -17.58 -10.19 -15.15
CA TYR A 1003 -16.19 -10.01 -14.73
C TYR A 1003 -15.32 -11.17 -15.23
N ILE A 1004 -14.19 -10.85 -15.87
CA ILE A 1004 -13.21 -11.80 -16.41
C ILE A 1004 -11.79 -11.27 -16.12
N PRO A 1005 -11.10 -11.78 -15.09
CA PRO A 1005 -9.77 -11.28 -14.72
C PRO A 1005 -8.64 -11.76 -15.64
N SER A 1006 -8.76 -12.98 -16.16
CA SER A 1006 -7.69 -13.67 -16.90
C SER A 1006 -7.55 -13.19 -18.35
N GLY A 1007 -6.34 -13.34 -18.90
CA GLY A 1007 -6.02 -13.08 -20.30
C GLY A 1007 -5.00 -11.94 -20.46
N SER A 1008 -3.98 -12.17 -21.29
CA SER A 1008 -2.87 -11.23 -21.52
C SER A 1008 -3.18 -10.15 -22.55
N SER A 1009 -4.21 -10.36 -23.35
CA SER A 1009 -4.72 -9.40 -24.32
C SER A 1009 -6.25 -9.36 -24.29
N LYS A 1010 -6.82 -8.16 -24.22
CA LYS A 1010 -8.26 -7.90 -24.19
C LYS A 1010 -8.57 -6.65 -24.99
N PHE A 1011 -9.58 -6.72 -25.85
CA PHE A 1011 -10.17 -5.55 -26.48
C PHE A 1011 -11.66 -5.76 -26.74
N GLY A 1012 -12.39 -4.66 -26.73
CA GLY A 1012 -13.83 -4.64 -26.98
C GLY A 1012 -14.15 -4.14 -28.38
N ALA A 1013 -15.13 -4.77 -29.03
CA ALA A 1013 -15.80 -4.24 -30.22
C ALA A 1013 -17.21 -3.80 -29.87
N PHE A 1014 -17.57 -2.58 -30.30
CA PHE A 1014 -18.86 -1.96 -30.04
C PHE A 1014 -19.52 -1.66 -31.38
N THR A 1015 -20.67 -2.28 -31.63
CA THR A 1015 -21.42 -2.13 -32.87
C THR A 1015 -22.79 -1.56 -32.58
N ILE A 1016 -23.07 -0.38 -33.13
CA ILE A 1016 -24.38 0.27 -33.02
C ILE A 1016 -25.14 0.04 -34.33
N GLU A 1017 -26.37 -0.41 -34.22
CA GLU A 1017 -27.30 -0.62 -35.32
C GLU A 1017 -28.74 -0.33 -34.87
N ASN A 1018 -29.67 -0.25 -35.82
CA ASN A 1018 -31.09 -0.09 -35.52
C ASN A 1018 -31.82 -1.40 -35.77
N ILE A 1019 -32.36 -2.02 -34.71
CA ILE A 1019 -33.12 -3.27 -34.75
C ILE A 1019 -34.57 -2.94 -34.37
N ASP A 1020 -35.53 -3.31 -35.21
CA ASP A 1020 -36.97 -3.10 -34.98
C ASP A 1020 -37.38 -1.65 -34.65
N GLY A 1021 -36.60 -0.66 -35.13
CA GLY A 1021 -36.84 0.76 -34.90
C GLY A 1021 -36.16 1.33 -33.64
N GLU A 1022 -35.50 0.49 -32.84
CA GLU A 1022 -34.73 0.88 -31.66
C GLU A 1022 -33.23 0.90 -31.96
N SER A 1023 -32.49 1.83 -31.34
CA SER A 1023 -31.03 1.86 -31.46
C SER A 1023 -30.41 0.93 -30.42
N SER A 1024 -29.75 -0.13 -30.90
CA SER A 1024 -29.08 -1.13 -30.08
C SER A 1024 -27.56 -1.01 -30.20
N LEU A 1025 -26.86 -1.25 -29.10
CA LEU A 1025 -25.40 -1.31 -29.02
C LEU A 1025 -24.98 -2.71 -28.59
N GLN A 1026 -24.40 -3.46 -29.53
CA GLN A 1026 -23.79 -4.76 -29.29
C GLN A 1026 -22.35 -4.58 -28.84
N TYR A 1027 -21.96 -5.27 -27.77
CA TYR A 1027 -20.60 -5.37 -27.28
C TYR A 1027 -20.08 -6.79 -27.41
N GLN A 1028 -18.86 -6.94 -27.94
CA GLN A 1028 -18.12 -8.20 -27.99
C GLN A 1028 -16.74 -8.03 -27.36
N LEU A 1029 -16.42 -8.85 -26.37
CA LEU A 1029 -15.11 -8.93 -25.73
C LEU A 1029 -14.28 -10.03 -26.38
N TYR A 1030 -13.08 -9.66 -26.82
CA TYR A 1030 -12.05 -10.61 -27.24
C TYR A 1030 -10.98 -10.73 -26.16
N VAL A 1031 -10.62 -11.96 -25.79
CA VAL A 1031 -9.54 -12.28 -24.86
C VAL A 1031 -8.57 -13.24 -25.56
N ASP A 1032 -7.29 -12.86 -25.65
CA ASP A 1032 -6.23 -13.62 -26.33
C ASP A 1032 -6.65 -14.09 -27.75
N GLY A 1033 -7.32 -13.19 -28.49
CA GLY A 1033 -7.78 -13.41 -29.87
C GLY A 1033 -9.11 -14.17 -30.02
N LYS A 1034 -9.76 -14.58 -28.92
CA LYS A 1034 -11.03 -15.33 -28.94
C LYS A 1034 -12.16 -14.52 -28.33
N GLU A 1035 -13.35 -14.61 -28.91
CA GLU A 1035 -14.55 -14.02 -28.29
C GLU A 1035 -14.84 -14.73 -26.96
N ALA A 1036 -14.88 -13.97 -25.87
CA ALA A 1036 -15.05 -14.49 -24.51
C ALA A 1036 -16.41 -14.12 -23.90
N TRP A 1037 -17.00 -13.01 -24.33
CA TRP A 1037 -18.32 -12.56 -23.86
C TRP A 1037 -18.93 -11.56 -24.84
N ASN A 1038 -20.26 -11.53 -24.92
CA ASN A 1038 -21.00 -10.52 -25.66
C ASN A 1038 -22.26 -10.10 -24.88
N THR A 1039 -22.77 -8.91 -25.18
CA THR A 1039 -24.04 -8.40 -24.64
C THR A 1039 -24.62 -7.35 -25.58
N THR A 1040 -25.92 -7.11 -25.49
CA THR A 1040 -26.59 -6.04 -26.23
C THR A 1040 -27.26 -5.09 -25.24
N LEU A 1041 -27.03 -3.80 -25.42
CA LEU A 1041 -27.70 -2.71 -24.71
C LEU A 1041 -28.68 -2.03 -25.65
N ILE A 1042 -29.85 -1.64 -25.15
CA ILE A 1042 -30.86 -0.91 -25.91
C ILE A 1042 -30.91 0.51 -25.36
N ALA A 1043 -30.93 1.51 -26.26
CA ALA A 1043 -31.06 2.90 -25.83
C ALA A 1043 -32.40 3.11 -25.12
N ALA A 1044 -32.40 3.91 -24.05
CA ALA A 1044 -33.61 4.16 -23.26
C ALA A 1044 -34.75 4.73 -24.14
N GLU A 1045 -35.98 4.25 -23.92
CA GLU A 1045 -37.16 4.89 -24.50
C GLU A 1045 -37.33 6.29 -23.87
N PRO A 1046 -37.70 7.32 -24.65
CA PRO A 1046 -38.06 8.59 -24.08
C PRO A 1046 -39.30 8.40 -23.20
N ALA A 1047 -39.26 8.84 -21.94
CA ALA A 1047 -40.49 8.96 -21.15
C ALA A 1047 -41.50 9.79 -21.98
N HIS A 1048 -42.75 9.33 -22.09
CA HIS A 1048 -43.80 10.03 -22.85
C HIS A 1048 -43.84 11.50 -22.44
N ALA A 1049 -43.26 12.38 -23.26
CA ALA A 1049 -43.33 13.81 -23.02
C ALA A 1049 -44.79 14.24 -23.29
N PRO A 1050 -45.49 14.88 -22.35
CA PRO A 1050 -46.72 15.59 -22.68
C PRO A 1050 -46.33 16.64 -23.74
N SER A 1051 -47.12 16.73 -24.81
CA SER A 1051 -46.87 17.57 -26.00
C SER A 1051 -46.23 18.91 -25.62
N SER A 1052 -44.92 19.04 -25.82
CA SER A 1052 -44.18 20.26 -25.52
C SER A 1052 -44.54 21.33 -26.55
N SER A 1053 -44.92 22.50 -26.03
CA SER A 1053 -45.27 23.67 -26.82
C SER A 1053 -44.04 24.25 -27.53
N ILE A 1054 -44.25 24.87 -28.70
CA ILE A 1054 -43.24 25.61 -29.49
C ILE A 1054 -42.41 26.60 -28.65
N TRP A 1055 -42.96 27.06 -27.53
CA TRP A 1055 -42.31 28.01 -26.62
C TRP A 1055 -41.12 27.43 -25.83
N ASP A 1056 -41.08 26.11 -25.61
CA ASP A 1056 -39.96 25.49 -24.88
C ASP A 1056 -38.70 25.32 -25.76
N PHE A 1057 -38.88 25.36 -27.09
CA PHE A 1057 -37.78 25.30 -28.06
C PHE A 1057 -37.02 26.63 -28.20
N LEU A 1058 -37.60 27.75 -27.74
CA LEU A 1058 -37.04 29.10 -27.90
C LEU A 1058 -36.31 29.64 -26.65
N LYS A 1059 -36.11 28.81 -25.62
CA LYS A 1059 -35.44 29.21 -24.37
C LYS A 1059 -33.93 28.88 -24.29
N PHE A 1060 -33.30 28.45 -25.37
CA PHE A 1060 -31.85 28.18 -25.43
C PHE A 1060 -31.13 29.03 -26.47
#